data_AF-A0A8B9U2X4-F1
#
_entry.id   AF-A0A8B9U2X4-F1
#
_cell.length_a   1.000
_cell.length_b   1.000
_cell.length_c   1.000
_cell.angle_alpha   90.00
_cell.angle_beta   90.00
_cell.angle_gamma   90.00
#
_symmetry.space_group_name_H-M   'P 1'
#
loop_
_entity.id
_entity.type
_entity.pdbx_description
1 polymer ?
#
loop_
_entity_poly.entity_id
_entity_poly.type
_entity_poly.pdbx_seq_one_letter_code
_entity_poly.pdbx_strand_id
1 'polypeptide(L)'
;MAAAGTALPVTALPVPLSGRFKGSFAYFTIKDRLPQILTRTIDTLHRHKNEFFEEHGEKGVEAEKRAISFLSKLRNELQTDKPVTPLEDELPDAMLWNQYLDYQRNLSNGNGGPSWFQSPWLYVECYMYRRIHAALAQNPPIDNFDVFKEGKAQNFFESQGAIIALCTYFQELLKNIKDLDEKQLQEEFFKLLQESHDHFLLDIPVTREQMNRYRAAAETAQSELAALSVKYDCAQSELLELRSRMVSKEASFQELKAEAEHYKENNARQASLLLSLQARVRETEEESSMLATSKKQAELTAQAASKENCELKEKLHEQNAKLNKYLNECEESKTQASNISRKYEELLSQLSEFLDTDIREKEKPQEHLMSKVCEICKENLALKVQVAALQEAIDGHEMESKASRETIMRLVSEATKEQKKAAGYYQDMEKLSKDLDSARIARQSLEADIRNHQDKLTANQKAWEASKQELHTLKKSLSELDESLKSSKEEARTAQSSLVAFKEQIAALLSSGSATVKPSEKAILERIQEINCKEESKEIMVSQFETQIAKLTESLENQTRLYQEALERNRKAEKQSETFQDQLRNLEEELLSIDMMQDGLKLEKQKYLIFLEQLNEKMKLDSVAADVGFDMNVNAILARVEQLVKLEGDAVIENKTMAYSLRRKLKTQKEKLESKELHMNLLRQKITQLEEEKQVRTALAVERDEANLTVRKLHKMIERLQKQLDLARETNTDLKAKLSETNELKIQTLEQNRTIEELNKSQGKLERMKEKVEKQLNSVKSELHLKELKATEDKEKAKNMLEAVSSEMKVLKTTLAELTRRERQLADFREVVSRMLGLDIASLALPDYEIITRLEGLIHCHQHHFITCVCLKDVARTQDEHTISSSKHTF
;
A
#
# COMPACT_ATOMS: atom_id res chain seq x y z
N MET A 1 -0.07 40.67 39.63
CA MET A 1 -0.66 40.84 38.29
C MET A 1 -0.27 39.61 37.48
N ALA A 2 -1.01 38.51 37.68
CA ALA A 2 -2.12 38.06 36.83
C ALA A 2 -1.61 37.51 35.49
N ALA A 3 -1.43 36.19 35.47
CA ALA A 3 -1.09 35.39 34.30
C ALA A 3 -2.20 35.48 33.25
N ALA A 4 -1.84 35.84 32.03
CA ALA A 4 -2.72 35.74 30.88
C ALA A 4 -2.86 34.26 30.50
N GLY A 5 -4.00 33.67 30.86
CA GLY A 5 -4.40 32.35 30.40
C GLY A 5 -4.60 32.37 28.90
N THR A 6 -3.82 31.54 28.21
CA THR A 6 -4.05 31.14 26.81
C THR A 6 -5.42 30.49 26.70
N ALA A 7 -6.34 31.14 25.99
CA ALA A 7 -7.61 30.55 25.61
C ALA A 7 -7.35 29.30 24.74
N LEU A 8 -7.83 28.14 25.19
CA LEU A 8 -7.93 26.93 24.38
C LEU A 8 -8.77 27.22 23.13
N PRO A 9 -8.43 26.69 21.94
CA PRO A 9 -9.29 26.82 20.78
C PRO A 9 -10.61 26.10 21.08
N VAL A 10 -11.72 26.84 21.01
CA VAL A 10 -13.07 26.26 21.05
C VAL A 10 -13.15 25.26 19.91
N THR A 11 -13.07 23.97 20.22
CA THR A 11 -13.29 22.90 19.27
C THR A 11 -14.71 23.04 18.75
N ALA A 12 -14.87 23.27 17.45
CA ALA A 12 -16.18 23.34 16.83
C ALA A 12 -16.93 22.03 17.12
N LEU A 13 -18.16 22.14 17.65
CA LEU A 13 -19.01 20.97 17.91
C LEU A 13 -19.19 20.15 16.62
N PRO A 14 -19.17 18.80 16.70
CA PRO A 14 -19.40 17.96 15.54
C PRO A 14 -20.74 18.27 14.85
N VAL A 15 -20.79 18.10 13.53
CA VAL A 15 -22.02 18.27 12.76
C VAL A 15 -23.06 17.23 13.22
N PRO A 16 -24.30 17.63 13.52
CA PRO A 16 -25.34 16.68 13.89
C PRO A 16 -25.60 15.63 12.81
N LEU A 17 -25.86 14.38 13.24
CA LEU A 17 -26.35 13.34 12.35
C LEU A 17 -27.62 13.82 11.64
N SER A 18 -27.74 13.54 10.35
CA SER A 18 -28.86 14.02 9.52
C SER A 18 -29.01 13.15 8.27
N GLY A 19 -30.17 13.24 7.62
CA GLY A 19 -30.46 12.54 6.36
C GLY A 19 -29.61 13.01 5.17
N ARG A 20 -28.78 14.05 5.32
CA ARG A 20 -27.88 14.50 4.25
C ARG A 20 -26.82 13.44 3.92
N PHE A 21 -26.51 12.57 4.88
CA PHE A 21 -25.52 11.51 4.76
C PHE A 21 -26.19 10.19 4.34
N LYS A 22 -26.26 9.91 3.03
CA LYS A 22 -27.01 8.77 2.44
C LYS A 22 -26.63 7.37 2.95
N GLY A 23 -25.44 7.19 3.52
CA GLY A 23 -24.99 5.92 4.10
C GLY A 23 -25.23 5.80 5.61
N SER A 24 -25.77 6.84 6.25
CA SER A 24 -25.98 6.86 7.70
C SER A 24 -27.28 6.16 8.11
N PHE A 25 -27.32 5.64 9.34
CA PHE A 25 -28.55 5.12 9.93
C PHE A 25 -29.64 6.20 10.07
N ALA A 26 -29.26 7.47 10.21
CA ALA A 26 -30.18 8.60 10.18
C ALA A 26 -30.91 8.72 8.83
N TYR A 27 -30.18 8.56 7.71
CA TYR A 27 -30.80 8.56 6.38
C TYR A 27 -31.77 7.40 6.20
N PHE A 28 -31.38 6.18 6.58
CA PHE A 28 -32.26 5.00 6.54
C PHE A 28 -33.52 5.21 7.41
N THR A 29 -33.34 5.76 8.62
CA THR A 29 -34.46 6.03 9.53
C THR A 29 -35.43 7.04 8.92
N ILE A 30 -34.93 8.19 8.44
CA ILE A 30 -35.77 9.23 7.83
C ILE A 30 -36.43 8.74 6.54
N LYS A 31 -35.70 8.02 5.68
CA LYS A 31 -36.20 7.58 4.37
C LYS A 31 -37.20 6.43 4.46
N ASP A 32 -36.94 5.46 5.32
CA ASP A 32 -37.65 4.18 5.29
C ASP A 32 -38.46 3.94 6.57
N ARG A 33 -37.91 4.21 7.77
CA ARG A 33 -38.61 3.92 9.05
C ARG A 33 -39.69 4.94 9.40
N LEU A 34 -39.42 6.24 9.31
CA LEU A 34 -40.40 7.27 9.67
C LEU A 34 -41.68 7.21 8.79
N PRO A 35 -41.61 6.99 7.46
CA PRO A 35 -42.82 6.78 6.66
C PRO A 35 -43.60 5.53 7.04
N GLN A 36 -42.92 4.44 7.44
CA GLN A 36 -43.59 3.23 7.92
C GLN A 36 -44.32 3.49 9.24
N ILE A 37 -43.72 4.23 10.17
CA ILE A 37 -44.36 4.63 11.43
C ILE A 37 -45.61 5.47 11.16
N LEU A 38 -45.52 6.47 10.26
CA LEU A 38 -46.68 7.28 9.86
C LEU A 38 -47.77 6.44 9.20
N THR A 39 -47.40 5.46 8.38
CA THR A 39 -48.37 4.55 7.74
C THR A 39 -49.09 3.69 8.79
N ARG A 40 -48.36 3.09 9.73
CA ARG A 40 -48.96 2.35 10.86
C ARG A 40 -49.85 3.23 11.73
N THR A 41 -49.48 4.50 11.91
CA THR A 41 -50.28 5.48 12.66
C THR A 41 -51.62 5.74 11.94
N ILE A 42 -51.57 5.97 10.63
CA ILE A 42 -52.76 6.13 9.78
C ILE A 42 -53.64 4.87 9.82
N ASP A 43 -53.04 3.69 9.69
CA ASP A 43 -53.76 2.42 9.75
C ASP A 43 -54.44 2.21 11.10
N THR A 44 -53.80 2.66 12.19
CA THR A 44 -54.36 2.56 13.54
C THR A 44 -55.60 3.45 13.70
N LEU A 45 -55.54 4.71 13.25
CA LEU A 45 -56.72 5.58 13.24
C LEU A 45 -57.86 4.98 12.41
N HIS A 46 -57.54 4.44 11.23
CA HIS A 46 -58.54 3.84 10.36
C HIS A 46 -59.21 2.60 10.99
N ARG A 47 -58.45 1.77 11.71
CA ARG A 47 -58.99 0.60 12.42
C ARG A 47 -59.91 0.98 13.59
N HIS A 48 -59.64 2.11 14.25
CA HIS A 48 -60.44 2.62 15.37
C HIS A 48 -61.64 3.47 14.92
N LYS A 49 -61.91 3.57 13.61
CA LYS A 49 -63.06 4.30 13.07
C LYS A 49 -64.39 3.90 13.71
N ASN A 50 -64.62 2.61 13.95
CA ASN A 50 -65.85 2.13 14.56
C ASN A 50 -65.95 2.56 16.04
N GLU A 51 -64.84 2.53 16.78
CA GLU A 51 -64.76 3.00 18.16
C GLU A 51 -65.04 4.51 18.25
N PHE A 52 -64.44 5.31 17.36
CA PHE A 52 -64.74 6.74 17.28
C PHE A 52 -66.21 7.03 16.93
N PHE A 53 -66.84 6.18 16.11
CA PHE A 53 -68.27 6.30 15.82
C PHE A 53 -69.13 5.94 17.05
N GLU A 54 -68.76 4.90 17.79
CA GLU A 54 -69.48 4.49 19.00
C GLU A 54 -69.37 5.53 20.13
N GLU A 55 -68.18 6.12 20.34
CA GLU A 55 -67.95 7.07 21.42
C GLU A 55 -68.39 8.50 21.08
N HIS A 56 -68.26 8.91 19.82
CA HIS A 56 -68.41 10.31 19.39
C HIS A 56 -69.35 10.53 18.19
N GLY A 57 -69.98 9.47 17.69
CA GLY A 57 -70.86 9.51 16.52
C GLY A 57 -70.15 9.92 15.23
N GLU A 58 -70.90 10.47 14.28
CA GLU A 58 -70.35 10.95 13.00
C GLU A 58 -69.22 11.99 13.17
N LYS A 59 -69.26 12.78 14.25
CA LYS A 59 -68.20 13.76 14.56
C LYS A 59 -66.84 13.08 14.82
N GLY A 60 -66.83 11.89 15.42
CA GLY A 60 -65.61 11.10 15.62
C GLY A 60 -65.03 10.60 14.30
N VAL A 61 -65.88 10.08 13.41
CA VAL A 61 -65.47 9.61 12.07
C VAL A 61 -64.98 10.76 11.18
N GLU A 62 -65.60 11.92 11.26
CA GLU A 62 -65.13 13.12 10.55
C GLU A 62 -63.77 13.60 11.07
N ALA A 63 -63.56 13.58 12.40
CA ALA A 63 -62.29 13.94 13.01
C ALA A 63 -61.17 12.96 12.64
N GLU A 64 -61.45 11.65 12.63
CA GLU A 64 -60.55 10.59 12.16
C GLU A 64 -60.10 10.82 10.70
N LYS A 65 -61.04 11.07 9.79
CA LYS A 65 -60.71 11.38 8.39
C LYS A 65 -59.82 12.61 8.25
N ARG A 66 -60.08 13.67 9.02
CA ARG A 66 -59.25 14.88 9.02
C ARG A 66 -57.84 14.61 9.56
N ALA A 67 -57.73 13.85 10.65
CA ALA A 67 -56.44 13.44 11.22
C ALA A 67 -55.65 12.57 10.22
N ILE A 68 -56.28 11.59 9.56
CA ILE A 68 -55.65 10.77 8.52
C ILE A 68 -55.18 11.63 7.33
N SER A 69 -55.99 12.60 6.91
CA SER A 69 -55.61 13.54 5.84
C SER A 69 -54.37 14.34 6.21
N PHE A 70 -54.31 14.86 7.45
CA PHE A 70 -53.16 15.58 7.98
C PHE A 70 -51.90 14.69 8.02
N LEU A 71 -52.00 13.46 8.55
CA LEU A 71 -50.88 12.53 8.64
C LEU A 71 -50.41 12.05 7.26
N SER A 72 -51.33 11.89 6.30
CA SER A 72 -50.98 11.56 4.92
C SER A 72 -50.22 12.69 4.24
N LYS A 73 -50.61 13.95 4.51
CA LYS A 73 -49.88 15.15 4.08
C LYS A 73 -48.49 15.19 4.70
N LEU A 74 -48.37 14.95 6.01
CA LEU A 74 -47.10 14.87 6.74
C LEU A 74 -46.17 13.79 6.17
N ARG A 75 -46.69 12.59 5.89
CA ARG A 75 -45.93 11.51 5.25
C ARG A 75 -45.39 11.93 3.90
N ASN A 76 -46.21 12.58 3.08
CA ASN A 76 -45.78 13.08 1.77
C ASN A 76 -44.73 14.20 1.90
N GLU A 77 -44.90 15.14 2.83
CA GLU A 77 -43.90 16.18 3.14
C GLU A 77 -42.54 15.55 3.47
N LEU A 78 -42.53 14.52 4.31
CA LEU A 78 -41.33 13.80 4.70
C LEU A 78 -40.69 13.04 3.53
N GLN A 79 -41.47 12.26 2.77
CA GLN A 79 -40.95 11.46 1.65
C GLN A 79 -40.42 12.30 0.48
N THR A 80 -40.96 13.51 0.29
CA THR A 80 -40.56 14.43 -0.79
C THR A 80 -39.58 15.51 -0.33
N ASP A 81 -39.01 15.38 0.88
CA ASP A 81 -38.06 16.32 1.48
C ASP A 81 -38.54 17.78 1.46
N LYS A 82 -39.82 18.01 1.75
CA LYS A 82 -40.36 19.38 1.84
C LYS A 82 -39.72 20.15 3.01
N PRO A 83 -39.71 21.49 2.95
CA PRO A 83 -39.29 22.30 4.08
C PRO A 83 -40.12 22.00 5.34
N VAL A 84 -39.46 22.02 6.49
CA VAL A 84 -40.11 21.90 7.80
C VAL A 84 -40.92 23.18 8.07
N THR A 85 -42.20 23.04 8.39
CA THR A 85 -43.13 24.15 8.60
C THR A 85 -43.30 24.50 10.07
N PRO A 86 -43.73 25.73 10.43
CA PRO A 86 -44.12 26.05 11.78
C PRO A 86 -45.28 25.17 12.29
N LEU A 87 -45.35 24.96 13.59
CA LEU A 87 -46.51 24.37 14.27
C LEU A 87 -47.58 25.44 14.49
N GLU A 88 -48.83 25.10 14.16
CA GLU A 88 -50.00 25.99 14.20
C GLU A 88 -51.05 25.54 15.22
N ASP A 89 -50.78 24.49 16.00
CA ASP A 89 -51.65 24.05 17.09
C ASP A 89 -51.52 24.92 18.35
N GLU A 90 -52.51 24.81 19.24
CA GLU A 90 -52.61 25.62 20.46
C GLU A 90 -51.90 24.98 21.68
N LEU A 91 -51.06 23.95 21.48
CA LEU A 91 -50.37 23.32 22.61
C LEU A 91 -49.25 24.22 23.18
N PRO A 92 -48.97 24.14 24.50
CA PRO A 92 -48.07 25.09 25.17
C PRO A 92 -46.63 25.15 24.65
N ASP A 93 -46.14 24.07 24.02
CA ASP A 93 -44.78 23.94 23.52
C ASP A 93 -44.60 24.44 22.07
N ALA A 94 -45.68 24.76 21.36
CA ALA A 94 -45.63 25.15 19.95
C ALA A 94 -44.74 26.38 19.71
N MET A 95 -44.75 27.35 20.63
CA MET A 95 -43.87 28.52 20.57
C MET A 95 -42.38 28.16 20.64
N LEU A 96 -42.00 27.22 21.51
CA LEU A 96 -40.60 26.78 21.67
C LEU A 96 -40.11 26.05 20.42
N TRP A 97 -40.97 25.21 19.83
CA TRP A 97 -40.68 24.52 18.57
C TRP A 97 -40.47 25.50 17.41
N ASN A 98 -41.32 26.52 17.30
CA ASN A 98 -41.20 27.54 16.26
C ASN A 98 -39.93 28.39 16.43
N GLN A 99 -39.58 28.75 17.67
CA GLN A 99 -38.30 29.43 17.96
C GLN A 99 -37.09 28.56 17.56
N TYR A 100 -37.14 27.26 17.82
CA TYR A 100 -36.07 26.35 17.41
C TYR A 100 -35.98 26.19 15.89
N LEU A 101 -37.12 26.15 15.19
CA LEU A 101 -37.17 26.14 13.72
C LEU A 101 -36.54 27.41 13.14
N ASP A 102 -36.81 28.58 13.73
CA ASP A 102 -36.21 29.85 13.31
C ASP A 102 -34.70 29.86 13.58
N TYR A 103 -34.25 29.31 14.71
CA TYR A 103 -32.83 29.11 14.99
C TYR A 103 -32.15 28.23 13.92
N GLN A 104 -32.77 27.10 13.55
CA GLN A 104 -32.26 26.22 12.48
C GLN A 104 -32.24 26.91 11.11
N ARG A 105 -33.22 27.77 10.82
CA ARG A 105 -33.25 28.56 9.59
C ARG A 105 -32.08 29.56 9.53
N ASN A 106 -31.74 30.19 10.65
CA ASN A 106 -30.65 31.16 10.75
C ASN A 106 -29.25 30.52 10.67
N LEU A 107 -29.11 29.25 11.07
CA LEU A 107 -27.85 28.50 10.92
C LEU A 107 -27.51 28.14 9.47
N SER A 108 -28.52 28.02 8.61
CA SER A 108 -28.38 27.63 7.21
C SER A 108 -28.02 28.85 6.33
N ASN A 109 -26.76 29.32 6.41
CA ASN A 109 -26.20 30.40 5.59
C ASN A 109 -26.12 30.03 4.07
N GLY A 110 -27.27 29.96 3.39
CA GLY A 110 -27.38 29.87 1.92
C GLY A 110 -27.65 28.49 1.32
N ASN A 111 -27.74 27.42 2.13
CA ASN A 111 -27.99 26.04 1.67
C ASN A 111 -29.45 25.60 1.89
N GLY A 112 -30.41 26.34 1.31
CA GLY A 112 -31.84 26.01 1.42
C GLY A 112 -32.42 26.12 2.85
N GLY A 113 -33.75 26.11 2.96
CA GLY A 113 -34.43 26.10 4.25
C GLY A 113 -34.30 24.75 4.98
N PRO A 114 -34.56 24.67 6.29
CA PRO A 114 -34.56 23.40 7.02
C PRO A 114 -35.56 22.43 6.39
N SER A 115 -35.09 21.27 5.94
CA SER A 115 -35.91 20.18 5.34
C SER A 115 -35.71 18.86 6.11
N TRP A 116 -36.51 17.84 5.79
CA TRP A 116 -36.50 16.54 6.46
C TRP A 116 -35.15 15.81 6.37
N PHE A 117 -34.47 15.89 5.23
CA PHE A 117 -33.17 15.25 5.04
C PHE A 117 -32.00 16.15 5.44
N GLN A 118 -32.13 17.47 5.37
CA GLN A 118 -31.01 18.37 5.68
C GLN A 118 -30.86 18.69 7.18
N SER A 119 -31.97 18.73 7.91
CA SER A 119 -31.99 19.12 9.32
C SER A 119 -31.45 18.00 10.23
N PRO A 120 -31.03 18.31 11.48
CA PRO A 120 -30.58 17.31 12.44
C PRO A 120 -31.61 16.18 12.63
N TRP A 121 -31.16 14.93 12.62
CA TRP A 121 -32.01 13.73 12.73
C TRP A 121 -32.86 13.77 13.99
N LEU A 122 -32.25 14.07 15.14
CA LEU A 122 -32.96 14.22 16.42
C LEU A 122 -34.12 15.22 16.31
N TYR A 123 -33.88 16.35 15.65
CA TYR A 123 -34.92 17.37 15.47
C TYR A 123 -36.06 16.87 14.59
N VAL A 124 -35.76 16.29 13.42
CA VAL A 124 -36.82 15.87 12.47
C VAL A 124 -37.62 14.68 12.98
N GLU A 125 -37.02 13.78 13.74
CA GLU A 125 -37.73 12.65 14.36
C GLU A 125 -38.66 13.15 15.46
N CYS A 126 -38.17 13.99 16.39
CA CYS A 126 -39.02 14.58 17.42
C CYS A 126 -40.12 15.47 16.82
N TYR A 127 -39.80 16.24 15.78
CA TYR A 127 -40.76 17.08 15.07
C TYR A 127 -41.86 16.25 14.39
N MET A 128 -41.53 15.07 13.83
CA MET A 128 -42.52 14.15 13.25
C MET A 128 -43.54 13.70 14.31
N TYR A 129 -43.07 13.21 15.47
CA TYR A 129 -43.97 12.80 16.56
C TYR A 129 -44.79 13.97 17.10
N ARG A 130 -44.20 15.16 17.20
CA ARG A 130 -44.91 16.38 17.62
C ARG A 130 -45.99 16.81 16.61
N ARG A 131 -45.75 16.60 15.31
CA ARG A 131 -46.74 16.82 14.23
C ARG A 131 -47.84 15.75 14.25
N ILE A 132 -47.55 14.51 14.65
CA ILE A 132 -48.59 13.50 14.90
C ILE A 132 -49.49 13.97 16.05
N HIS A 133 -48.92 14.43 17.16
CA HIS A 133 -49.69 14.94 18.29
C HIS A 133 -50.52 16.19 17.91
N ALA A 134 -49.93 17.10 17.13
CA ALA A 134 -50.66 18.25 16.57
C ALA A 134 -51.87 17.82 15.72
N ALA A 135 -51.73 16.76 14.91
CA ALA A 135 -52.80 16.25 14.08
C ALA A 135 -54.01 15.79 14.91
N LEU A 136 -53.79 15.25 16.10
CA LEU A 136 -54.85 14.81 17.02
C LEU A 136 -55.44 16.02 17.76
N ALA A 137 -54.60 16.87 18.34
CA ALA A 137 -55.03 18.05 19.07
C ALA A 137 -55.88 19.03 18.24
N GLN A 138 -55.59 19.16 16.94
CA GLN A 138 -56.37 19.99 16.01
C GLN A 138 -57.69 19.36 15.56
N ASN A 139 -57.95 18.09 15.90
CA ASN A 139 -59.12 17.35 15.45
C ASN A 139 -59.91 16.75 16.62
N PRO A 140 -60.53 17.58 17.48
CA PRO A 140 -61.49 17.08 18.47
C PRO A 140 -62.69 16.42 17.75
N PRO A 141 -63.34 15.39 18.35
CA PRO A 141 -63.20 14.95 19.74
C PRO A 141 -62.15 13.85 20.01
N ILE A 142 -61.27 13.53 19.05
CA ILE A 142 -60.24 12.47 19.20
C ILE A 142 -58.89 13.02 19.67
N ASP A 143 -58.88 14.22 20.25
CA ASP A 143 -57.68 14.95 20.68
C ASP A 143 -56.87 14.23 21.78
N ASN A 144 -57.52 13.37 22.57
CA ASN A 144 -56.88 12.57 23.61
C ASN A 144 -56.51 11.14 23.16
N PHE A 145 -56.70 10.80 21.89
CA PHE A 145 -56.42 9.46 21.39
C PHE A 145 -54.91 9.22 21.27
N ASP A 146 -54.41 8.14 21.88
CA ASP A 146 -53.01 7.74 21.76
C ASP A 146 -52.85 6.67 20.67
N VAL A 147 -52.38 7.12 19.51
CA VAL A 147 -52.14 6.28 18.32
C VAL A 147 -51.10 5.17 18.53
N PHE A 148 -50.31 5.21 19.61
CA PHE A 148 -49.34 4.16 19.95
C PHE A 148 -49.81 3.29 21.11
N LYS A 149 -50.97 3.56 21.71
CA LYS A 149 -51.51 2.83 22.87
C LYS A 149 -51.68 1.35 22.59
N GLU A 150 -52.28 1.00 21.45
CA GLU A 150 -52.49 -0.39 21.06
C GLU A 150 -51.16 -1.14 20.95
N GLY A 151 -50.16 -0.56 20.28
CA GLY A 151 -48.83 -1.17 20.15
C GLY A 151 -48.12 -1.34 21.50
N LYS A 152 -48.25 -0.35 22.41
CA LYS A 152 -47.72 -0.44 23.77
C LYS A 152 -48.40 -1.53 24.59
N ALA A 153 -49.74 -1.62 24.50
CA ALA A 153 -50.51 -2.64 25.20
C ALA A 153 -50.19 -4.03 24.66
N GLN A 154 -50.12 -4.19 23.33
CA GLN A 154 -49.77 -5.45 22.69
C GLN A 154 -48.39 -5.94 23.14
N ASN A 155 -47.39 -5.06 23.16
CA ASN A 155 -46.06 -5.42 23.66
C ASN A 155 -46.13 -5.91 25.13
N PHE A 156 -46.83 -5.19 26.00
CA PHE A 156 -47.05 -5.63 27.39
C PHE A 156 -47.71 -7.02 27.49
N PHE A 157 -48.70 -7.31 26.64
CA PHE A 157 -49.37 -8.61 26.60
C PHE A 157 -48.46 -9.73 26.09
N GLU A 158 -47.65 -9.46 25.07
CA GLU A 158 -46.68 -10.41 24.51
C GLU A 158 -45.57 -10.71 25.54
N SER A 159 -45.14 -9.70 26.31
CA SER A 159 -44.14 -9.83 27.37
C SER A 159 -44.64 -10.50 28.66
N GLN A 160 -45.90 -10.95 28.74
CA GLN A 160 -46.48 -11.45 29.99
C GLN A 160 -45.67 -12.58 30.64
N GLY A 161 -45.15 -13.51 29.85
CA GLY A 161 -44.31 -14.60 30.37
C GLY A 161 -43.04 -14.09 31.05
N ALA A 162 -42.35 -13.14 30.41
CA ALA A 162 -41.14 -12.52 30.96
C ALA A 162 -41.45 -11.65 32.18
N ILE A 163 -42.54 -10.87 32.14
CA ILE A 163 -43.00 -10.05 33.26
C ILE A 163 -43.32 -10.93 34.48
N ILE A 164 -44.05 -12.04 34.29
CA ILE A 164 -44.36 -12.99 35.37
C ILE A 164 -43.08 -13.61 35.92
N ALA A 165 -42.14 -14.03 35.07
CA ALA A 165 -40.87 -14.60 35.49
C ALA A 165 -40.05 -13.60 36.31
N LEU A 166 -39.91 -12.35 35.84
CA LEU A 166 -39.18 -11.29 36.53
C LEU A 166 -39.86 -10.91 37.85
N CYS A 167 -41.19 -10.80 37.87
CA CYS A 167 -41.94 -10.54 39.09
C CYS A 167 -41.79 -11.68 40.11
N THR A 168 -41.82 -12.94 39.65
CA THR A 168 -41.64 -14.11 40.52
C THR A 168 -40.23 -14.14 41.11
N TYR A 169 -39.22 -13.94 40.26
CA TYR A 169 -37.82 -13.82 40.66
C TYR A 169 -37.63 -12.72 41.71
N PHE A 170 -38.17 -11.53 41.45
CA PHE A 170 -38.07 -10.40 42.37
C PHE A 170 -38.77 -10.69 43.71
N GLN A 171 -39.93 -11.35 43.70
CA GLN A 171 -40.63 -11.76 44.92
C GLN A 171 -39.87 -12.82 45.73
N GLU A 172 -39.17 -13.75 45.07
CA GLU A 172 -38.32 -14.74 45.73
C GLU A 172 -37.06 -14.10 46.31
N LEU A 173 -36.43 -13.20 45.55
CA LEU A 173 -35.28 -12.42 46.02
C LEU A 173 -35.65 -11.61 47.27
N LEU A 174 -36.80 -10.92 47.28
CA LEU A 174 -37.27 -10.15 48.43
C LEU A 174 -37.47 -10.99 49.70
N LYS A 175 -37.78 -12.28 49.60
CA LYS A 175 -37.93 -13.17 50.76
C LYS A 175 -36.59 -13.45 51.45
N ASN A 176 -35.53 -13.59 50.65
CA ASN A 176 -34.21 -14.00 51.12
C ASN A 176 -33.21 -12.82 51.21
N ILE A 177 -33.61 -11.61 50.78
CA ILE A 177 -32.73 -10.44 50.66
C ILE A 177 -32.03 -10.04 51.96
N LYS A 178 -32.64 -10.34 53.11
CA LYS A 178 -32.06 -10.05 54.43
C LYS A 178 -30.95 -11.02 54.83
N ASP A 179 -30.93 -12.20 54.21
CA ASP A 179 -29.98 -13.28 54.49
C ASP A 179 -28.79 -13.28 53.51
N LEU A 180 -28.80 -12.36 52.53
CA LEU A 180 -27.72 -12.20 51.56
C LEU A 180 -26.58 -11.33 52.12
N ASP A 181 -25.35 -11.72 51.85
CA ASP A 181 -24.19 -10.87 52.11
C ASP A 181 -24.03 -9.76 51.04
N GLU A 182 -23.14 -8.79 51.30
CA GLU A 182 -22.95 -7.64 50.43
C GLU A 182 -22.48 -8.00 49.01
N LYS A 183 -21.73 -9.11 48.86
CA LYS A 183 -21.29 -9.58 47.54
C LYS A 183 -22.44 -10.22 46.77
N GLN A 184 -23.23 -11.05 47.44
CA GLN A 184 -24.42 -11.66 46.86
C GLN A 184 -25.45 -10.58 46.47
N LEU A 185 -25.63 -9.56 47.30
CA LEU A 185 -26.51 -8.44 46.99
C LEU A 185 -26.03 -7.64 45.77
N GLN A 186 -24.71 -7.44 45.63
CA GLN A 186 -24.10 -6.82 44.47
C GLN A 186 -24.31 -7.66 43.19
N GLU A 187 -24.17 -8.97 43.27
CA GLU A 187 -24.44 -9.89 42.15
C GLU A 187 -25.90 -9.84 41.72
N GLU A 188 -26.83 -9.87 42.67
CA GLU A 188 -28.27 -9.73 42.41
C GLU A 188 -28.62 -8.36 41.79
N PHE A 189 -27.98 -7.29 42.25
CA PHE A 189 -28.12 -5.96 41.65
C PHE A 189 -27.60 -5.93 40.21
N PHE A 190 -26.44 -6.53 39.93
CA PHE A 190 -25.92 -6.60 38.56
C PHE A 190 -26.80 -7.43 37.63
N LYS A 191 -27.38 -8.54 38.12
CA LYS A 191 -28.37 -9.31 37.35
C LYS A 191 -29.57 -8.45 36.98
N LEU A 192 -30.15 -7.72 37.94
CA LEU A 192 -31.28 -6.82 37.65
C LEU A 192 -30.90 -5.67 36.71
N LEU A 193 -29.67 -5.16 36.78
CA LEU A 193 -29.16 -4.16 35.83
C LEU A 193 -28.97 -4.73 34.42
N GLN A 194 -28.50 -5.97 34.29
CA GLN A 194 -28.36 -6.66 33.01
C GLN A 194 -29.73 -6.93 32.39
N GLU A 195 -30.68 -7.46 33.15
CA GLU A 195 -32.05 -7.66 32.68
C GLU A 195 -32.73 -6.34 32.29
N SER A 196 -32.47 -5.26 33.04
CA SER A 196 -32.95 -3.91 32.67
C SER A 196 -32.33 -3.38 31.37
N HIS A 197 -31.16 -3.87 30.96
CA HIS A 197 -30.50 -3.50 29.71
C HIS A 197 -31.00 -4.35 28.53
N ASP A 198 -31.26 -5.64 28.76
CA ASP A 198 -31.52 -6.63 27.71
C ASP A 198 -33.01 -6.82 27.37
N HIS A 199 -33.95 -6.24 28.14
CA HIS A 199 -35.38 -6.50 28.01
C HIS A 199 -36.02 -6.09 26.66
N PHE A 200 -35.33 -5.33 25.80
CA PHE A 200 -35.86 -4.97 24.47
C PHE A 200 -35.67 -6.05 23.38
N LEU A 201 -35.05 -7.20 23.70
CA LEU A 201 -34.69 -8.22 22.69
C LEU A 201 -35.44 -9.56 22.81
N LEU A 202 -36.39 -9.73 23.75
CA LEU A 202 -36.87 -11.06 24.14
C LEU A 202 -38.31 -11.46 23.79
N ASP A 203 -39.11 -10.64 23.11
CA ASP A 203 -40.50 -11.02 22.76
C ASP A 203 -40.74 -11.26 21.26
N ILE A 204 -40.50 -12.50 20.84
CA ILE A 204 -41.33 -13.19 19.84
C ILE A 204 -41.42 -14.66 20.30
N PRO A 205 -42.62 -15.27 20.45
CA PRO A 205 -42.76 -16.67 20.81
C PRO A 205 -42.44 -17.53 19.59
N VAL A 206 -41.15 -17.66 19.34
CA VAL A 206 -40.65 -18.49 18.28
C VAL A 206 -40.37 -19.86 18.89
N THR A 207 -40.98 -20.92 18.34
CA THR A 207 -40.66 -22.31 18.72
C THR A 207 -39.15 -22.47 18.86
N ARG A 208 -38.65 -23.23 19.85
CA ARG A 208 -37.19 -23.37 20.13
C ARG A 208 -36.35 -23.60 18.86
N GLU A 209 -36.92 -24.31 17.90
CA GLU A 209 -36.35 -24.56 16.57
C GLU A 209 -36.26 -23.31 15.69
N GLN A 210 -37.29 -22.50 15.68
CA GLN A 210 -37.39 -21.29 14.89
C GLN A 210 -36.63 -20.14 15.61
N MET A 211 -36.50 -20.16 16.95
CA MET A 211 -35.62 -19.27 17.71
C MET A 211 -34.16 -19.65 17.48
N ASN A 212 -33.85 -20.94 17.37
CA ASN A 212 -32.54 -21.40 16.92
C ASN A 212 -32.26 -21.02 15.45
N ARG A 213 -33.27 -21.02 14.57
CA ARG A 213 -33.11 -20.53 13.18
C ARG A 213 -32.93 -19.02 13.13
N TYR A 214 -33.69 -18.22 13.89
CA TYR A 214 -33.48 -16.78 13.96
C TYR A 214 -32.18 -16.43 14.68
N ARG A 215 -31.78 -17.19 15.69
CA ARG A 215 -30.48 -17.06 16.36
C ARG A 215 -29.36 -17.39 15.40
N ALA A 216 -29.40 -18.52 14.70
CA ALA A 216 -28.41 -18.86 13.69
C ALA A 216 -28.40 -17.84 12.54
N ALA A 217 -29.56 -17.36 12.08
CA ALA A 217 -29.64 -16.33 11.05
C ALA A 217 -29.17 -14.96 11.56
N ALA A 218 -29.40 -14.61 12.83
CA ALA A 218 -28.93 -13.38 13.46
C ALA A 218 -27.43 -13.43 13.79
N GLU A 219 -26.91 -14.59 14.21
CA GLU A 219 -25.48 -14.87 14.39
C GLU A 219 -24.76 -14.85 13.03
N THR A 220 -25.38 -15.42 11.99
CA THR A 220 -24.87 -15.34 10.61
C THR A 220 -24.91 -13.90 10.12
N ALA A 221 -26.02 -13.18 10.31
CA ALA A 221 -26.13 -11.77 9.93
C ALA A 221 -25.20 -10.86 10.75
N GLN A 222 -24.96 -11.14 12.03
CA GLN A 222 -23.97 -10.44 12.86
C GLN A 222 -22.56 -10.76 12.40
N SER A 223 -22.27 -12.00 12.03
CA SER A 223 -20.97 -12.41 11.48
C SER A 223 -20.74 -11.75 10.12
N GLU A 224 -21.76 -11.68 9.27
CA GLU A 224 -21.73 -10.98 7.99
C GLU A 224 -21.61 -9.46 8.17
N LEU A 225 -22.31 -8.87 9.15
CA LEU A 225 -22.21 -7.45 9.49
C LEU A 225 -20.84 -7.12 10.07
N ALA A 226 -20.26 -8.00 10.90
CA ALA A 226 -18.90 -7.87 11.42
C ALA A 226 -17.88 -7.99 10.29
N ALA A 227 -18.05 -8.96 9.38
CA ALA A 227 -17.21 -9.10 8.19
C ALA A 227 -17.34 -7.90 7.24
N LEU A 228 -18.54 -7.34 7.08
CA LEU A 228 -18.78 -6.12 6.31
C LEU A 228 -18.23 -4.88 7.00
N SER A 229 -18.30 -4.79 8.33
CA SER A 229 -17.73 -3.69 9.10
C SER A 229 -16.21 -3.72 9.04
N VAL A 230 -15.59 -4.89 9.18
CA VAL A 230 -14.15 -5.06 8.98
C VAL A 230 -13.74 -4.69 7.54
N LYS A 231 -14.52 -5.13 6.53
CA LYS A 231 -14.27 -4.73 5.13
C LYS A 231 -14.45 -3.23 4.92
N TYR A 232 -15.43 -2.61 5.57
CA TYR A 232 -15.66 -1.17 5.52
C TYR A 232 -14.51 -0.41 6.18
N ASP A 233 -14.04 -0.85 7.35
CA ASP A 233 -12.92 -0.26 8.08
C ASP A 233 -11.60 -0.43 7.32
N CYS A 234 -11.38 -1.59 6.69
CA CYS A 234 -10.26 -1.80 5.78
C CYS A 234 -10.34 -0.87 4.56
N ALA A 235 -11.50 -0.78 3.89
CA ALA A 235 -11.69 0.12 2.76
C ALA A 235 -11.55 1.61 3.15
N GLN A 236 -11.98 1.98 4.37
CA GLN A 236 -11.83 3.33 4.91
C GLN A 236 -10.37 3.64 5.25
N SER A 237 -9.64 2.66 5.78
CA SER A 237 -8.20 2.75 6.05
C SER A 237 -7.39 2.86 4.75
N GLU A 238 -7.73 2.06 3.74
CA GLU A 238 -7.18 2.18 2.39
C GLU A 238 -7.48 3.55 1.76
N LEU A 239 -8.70 4.06 1.90
CA LEU A 239 -9.05 5.40 1.43
C LEU A 239 -8.26 6.51 2.16
N LEU A 240 -8.03 6.36 3.46
CA LEU A 240 -7.19 7.27 4.24
C LEU A 240 -5.72 7.19 3.80
N GLU A 241 -5.20 6.00 3.57
CA GLU A 241 -3.83 5.80 3.08
C GLU A 241 -3.66 6.36 1.66
N LEU A 242 -4.62 6.12 0.77
CA LEU A 242 -4.64 6.69 -0.58
C LEU A 242 -4.75 8.22 -0.55
N ARG A 243 -5.57 8.79 0.33
CA ARG A 243 -5.63 10.24 0.53
C ARG A 243 -4.30 10.78 1.05
N SER A 244 -3.67 10.13 2.03
CA SER A 244 -2.36 10.53 2.54
C SER A 244 -1.27 10.44 1.46
N ARG A 245 -1.31 9.39 0.62
CA ARG A 245 -0.40 9.24 -0.53
C ARG A 245 -0.67 10.30 -1.60
N MET A 246 -1.92 10.65 -1.84
CA MET A 246 -2.28 11.72 -2.78
C MET A 246 -1.79 13.08 -2.28
N VAL A 247 -1.96 13.38 -0.98
CA VAL A 247 -1.45 14.62 -0.37
C VAL A 247 0.08 14.67 -0.41
N SER A 248 0.78 13.57 -0.13
CA SER A 248 2.25 13.55 -0.23
C SER A 248 2.73 13.66 -1.67
N LYS A 249 2.00 13.08 -2.63
CA LYS A 249 2.29 13.24 -4.06
C LYS A 249 2.04 14.67 -4.54
N GLU A 250 0.97 15.29 -4.10
CA GLU A 250 0.69 16.70 -4.37
C GLU A 250 1.78 17.60 -3.80
N ALA A 251 2.22 17.36 -2.56
CA ALA A 251 3.35 18.09 -1.97
C ALA A 251 4.64 17.94 -2.79
N SER A 252 4.99 16.71 -3.19
CA SER A 252 6.17 16.47 -4.04
C SER A 252 6.03 17.10 -5.43
N PHE A 253 4.81 17.19 -5.96
CA PHE A 253 4.53 17.84 -7.24
C PHE A 253 4.70 19.36 -7.13
N GLN A 254 4.24 19.97 -6.03
CA GLN A 254 4.46 21.39 -5.76
C GLN A 254 5.94 21.72 -5.56
N GLU A 255 6.70 20.86 -4.88
CA GLU A 255 8.16 20.99 -4.76
C GLU A 255 8.86 20.91 -6.12
N LEU A 256 8.54 19.91 -6.93
CA LEU A 256 9.08 19.78 -8.30
C LEU A 256 8.70 20.96 -9.19
N LYS A 257 7.49 21.52 -9.01
CA LYS A 257 7.05 22.72 -9.72
C LYS A 257 7.85 23.94 -9.28
N ALA A 258 8.09 24.12 -7.98
CA ALA A 258 8.91 25.21 -7.47
C ALA A 258 10.37 25.08 -7.97
N GLU A 259 10.92 23.87 -7.99
CA GLU A 259 12.24 23.60 -8.53
C GLU A 259 12.33 23.87 -10.04
N ALA A 260 11.31 23.47 -10.81
CA ALA A 260 11.23 23.79 -12.24
C ALA A 260 11.15 25.30 -12.51
N GLU A 261 10.40 26.06 -11.71
CA GLU A 261 10.37 27.52 -11.81
C GLU A 261 11.70 28.16 -11.41
N HIS A 262 12.38 27.64 -10.37
CA HIS A 262 13.73 28.07 -10.01
C HIS A 262 14.74 27.79 -11.15
N TYR A 263 14.65 26.64 -11.81
CA TYR A 263 15.47 26.33 -12.99
C TYR A 263 15.19 27.29 -14.15
N LYS A 264 13.92 27.63 -14.42
CA LYS A 264 13.57 28.63 -15.45
C LYS A 264 14.14 30.01 -15.11
N GLU A 265 14.01 30.43 -13.86
CA GLU A 265 14.54 31.72 -13.40
C GLU A 265 16.07 31.76 -13.50
N ASN A 266 16.75 30.69 -13.08
CA ASN A 266 18.20 30.58 -13.20
C ASN A 266 18.66 30.59 -14.66
N ASN A 267 17.94 29.86 -15.54
CA ASN A 267 18.24 29.87 -16.97
C ASN A 267 18.01 31.26 -17.59
N ALA A 268 16.96 31.98 -17.19
CA ALA A 268 16.73 33.36 -17.62
C ALA A 268 17.85 34.30 -17.14
N ARG A 269 18.30 34.17 -15.88
CA ARG A 269 19.44 34.94 -15.35
C ARG A 269 20.74 34.64 -16.12
N GLN A 270 21.00 33.37 -16.41
CA GLN A 270 22.17 32.95 -17.21
C GLN A 270 22.09 33.48 -18.65
N ALA A 271 20.92 33.45 -19.28
CA ALA A 271 20.71 34.02 -20.61
C ALA A 271 20.93 35.54 -20.63
N SER A 272 20.44 36.27 -19.62
CA SER A 272 20.70 37.71 -19.48
C SER A 272 22.17 38.02 -19.24
N LEU A 273 22.86 37.21 -18.42
CA LEU A 273 24.29 37.35 -18.19
C LEU A 273 25.10 37.11 -19.48
N LEU A 274 24.75 36.07 -20.25
CA LEU A 274 25.37 35.79 -21.54
C LEU A 274 25.19 36.96 -22.52
N LEU A 275 23.99 37.54 -22.61
CA LEU A 275 23.73 38.71 -23.45
C LEU A 275 24.56 39.92 -23.02
N SER A 276 24.68 40.16 -21.71
CA SER A 276 25.52 41.24 -21.17
C SER A 276 27.00 41.03 -21.46
N LEU A 277 27.50 39.80 -21.28
CA LEU A 277 28.88 39.45 -21.61
C LEU A 277 29.16 39.58 -23.11
N GLN A 278 28.23 39.16 -23.96
CA GLN A 278 28.33 39.34 -25.42
C GLN A 278 28.29 40.80 -25.85
N ALA A 279 27.54 41.66 -25.16
CA ALA A 279 27.55 43.10 -25.41
C ALA A 279 28.90 43.70 -25.01
N ARG A 280 29.43 43.35 -23.83
CA ARG A 280 30.72 43.84 -23.35
C ARG A 280 31.89 43.37 -24.23
N VAL A 281 31.84 42.14 -24.72
CA VAL A 281 32.84 41.64 -25.68
C VAL A 281 32.81 42.47 -26.96
N ARG A 282 31.62 42.73 -27.52
CA ARG A 282 31.49 43.59 -28.71
C ARG A 282 32.00 45.01 -28.47
N GLU A 283 31.67 45.62 -27.33
CA GLU A 283 32.21 46.94 -26.95
C GLU A 283 33.74 46.91 -26.88
N THR A 284 34.33 45.88 -26.26
CA THR A 284 35.80 45.77 -26.18
C THR A 284 36.46 45.49 -27.54
N GLU A 285 35.79 44.78 -28.45
CA GLU A 285 36.25 44.54 -29.82
C GLU A 285 36.21 45.84 -30.64
N GLU A 286 35.14 46.63 -30.50
CA GLU A 286 35.01 47.95 -31.11
C GLU A 286 36.06 48.93 -30.58
N GLU A 287 36.28 48.97 -29.25
CA GLU A 287 37.34 49.76 -28.63
C GLU A 287 38.72 49.34 -29.12
N SER A 288 39.00 48.03 -29.22
CA SER A 288 40.27 47.52 -29.76
C SER A 288 40.46 47.91 -31.23
N SER A 289 39.41 47.89 -32.05
CA SER A 289 39.45 48.34 -33.44
C SER A 289 39.74 49.85 -33.53
N MET A 290 39.08 50.66 -32.71
CA MET A 290 39.33 52.09 -32.59
C MET A 290 40.76 52.40 -32.11
N LEU A 291 41.28 51.61 -31.16
CA LEU A 291 42.63 51.79 -30.64
C LEU A 291 43.69 51.37 -31.67
N ALA A 292 43.43 50.32 -32.46
CA ALA A 292 44.29 49.90 -33.56
C ALA A 292 44.35 50.96 -34.68
N THR A 293 43.22 51.59 -35.03
CA THR A 293 43.19 52.69 -36.00
C THR A 293 43.91 53.94 -35.46
N SER A 294 43.70 54.30 -34.19
CA SER A 294 44.42 55.39 -33.52
C SER A 294 45.94 55.15 -33.47
N LYS A 295 46.37 53.93 -33.10
CA LYS A 295 47.78 53.54 -33.09
C LYS A 295 48.42 53.68 -34.48
N LYS A 296 47.74 53.21 -35.52
CA LYS A 296 48.21 53.36 -36.92
C LYS A 296 48.36 54.83 -37.31
N GLN A 297 47.43 55.69 -36.90
CA GLN A 297 47.51 57.13 -37.13
C GLN A 297 48.66 57.79 -36.38
N ALA A 298 48.90 57.38 -35.12
CA ALA A 298 50.00 57.87 -34.30
C ALA A 298 51.36 57.44 -34.86
N GLU A 299 51.49 56.19 -35.32
CA GLU A 299 52.72 55.67 -35.97
C GLU A 299 53.05 56.45 -37.25
N LEU A 300 52.05 56.73 -38.11
CA LEU A 300 52.24 57.56 -39.30
C LEU A 300 52.71 58.98 -38.95
N THR A 301 52.14 59.56 -37.88
CA THR A 301 52.51 60.91 -37.40
C THR A 301 53.94 60.93 -36.83
N ALA A 302 54.30 59.91 -36.03
CA ALA A 302 55.64 59.76 -35.49
C ALA A 302 56.69 59.55 -36.59
N GLN A 303 56.36 58.77 -37.63
CA GLN A 303 57.24 58.57 -38.78
C GLN A 303 57.48 59.87 -39.56
N ALA A 304 56.44 60.69 -39.75
CA ALA A 304 56.56 62.02 -40.35
C ALA A 304 57.47 62.95 -39.51
N ALA A 305 57.25 63.02 -38.20
CA ALA A 305 58.06 63.82 -37.28
C ALA A 305 59.53 63.34 -37.19
N SER A 306 59.77 62.03 -37.27
CA SER A 306 61.13 61.48 -37.31
C SER A 306 61.86 61.87 -38.60
N LYS A 307 61.15 61.91 -39.73
CA LYS A 307 61.72 62.35 -41.01
C LYS A 307 62.10 63.83 -40.95
N GLU A 308 61.22 64.67 -40.43
CA GLU A 308 61.48 66.09 -40.21
C GLU A 308 62.67 66.32 -39.25
N ASN A 309 62.79 65.52 -38.18
CA ASN A 309 63.93 65.57 -37.28
C ASN A 309 65.27 65.19 -37.94
N CYS A 310 65.27 64.22 -38.86
CA CYS A 310 66.46 63.89 -39.65
C CYS A 310 66.88 65.06 -40.54
N GLU A 311 65.93 65.69 -41.23
CA GLU A 311 66.18 66.86 -42.08
C GLU A 311 66.69 68.06 -41.26
N LEU A 312 66.17 68.28 -40.04
CA LEU A 312 66.66 69.30 -39.13
C LEU A 312 68.07 69.00 -38.61
N LYS A 313 68.39 67.74 -38.31
CA LYS A 313 69.74 67.32 -37.89
C LYS A 313 70.78 67.55 -38.98
N GLU A 314 70.46 67.27 -40.24
CA GLU A 314 71.34 67.56 -41.37
C GLU A 314 71.61 69.07 -41.50
N LYS A 315 70.58 69.91 -41.39
CA LYS A 315 70.72 71.37 -41.37
C LYS A 315 71.57 71.88 -40.20
N LEU A 316 71.41 71.29 -39.01
CA LEU A 316 72.19 71.64 -37.83
C LEU A 316 73.66 71.27 -38.02
N HIS A 317 73.94 70.11 -38.64
CA HIS A 317 75.29 69.69 -38.96
C HIS A 317 75.99 70.62 -39.97
N GLU A 318 75.25 71.11 -40.96
CA GLU A 318 75.74 72.09 -41.94
C GLU A 318 76.03 73.46 -41.30
N GLN A 319 75.17 73.93 -40.38
CA GLN A 319 75.41 75.17 -39.62
C GLN A 319 76.61 75.04 -38.67
N ASN A 320 76.78 73.88 -38.03
CA ASN A 320 77.91 73.63 -37.14
C ASN A 320 79.26 73.60 -37.91
N ALA A 321 79.27 73.11 -39.14
CA ALA A 321 80.43 73.17 -40.03
C ALA A 321 80.81 74.62 -40.41
N LYS A 322 79.82 75.51 -40.57
CA LYS A 322 80.05 76.95 -40.80
C LYS A 322 80.62 77.64 -39.55
N LEU A 323 80.15 77.29 -38.36
CA LEU A 323 80.63 77.87 -37.09
C LEU A 323 82.10 77.54 -36.79
N ASN A 324 82.53 76.31 -37.06
CA ASN A 324 83.93 75.89 -36.88
C ASN A 324 84.91 76.61 -37.84
N LYS A 325 84.43 77.08 -39.00
CA LYS A 325 85.24 77.88 -39.93
C LYS A 325 85.55 79.27 -39.35
N TYR A 326 84.56 79.91 -38.73
CA TYR A 326 84.74 81.23 -38.09
C TYR A 326 85.61 81.18 -36.82
N LEU A 327 85.66 80.03 -36.15
CA LEU A 327 86.44 79.87 -34.92
C LEU A 327 87.97 79.83 -35.18
N ASN A 328 88.38 79.30 -36.33
CA ASN A 328 89.80 79.27 -36.75
C ASN A 328 90.34 80.65 -37.19
N GLU A 329 89.49 81.55 -37.69
CA GLU A 329 89.89 82.93 -38.05
C GLU A 329 90.14 83.82 -36.80
N CYS A 330 89.59 83.44 -35.64
CA CYS A 330 89.72 84.19 -34.39
C CYS A 330 91.03 83.88 -33.62
N GLU A 331 91.68 82.74 -33.88
CA GLU A 331 92.93 82.36 -33.20
C GLU A 331 94.18 83.04 -33.78
N GLU A 332 94.20 83.42 -35.07
CA GLU A 332 95.34 84.12 -35.68
C GLU A 332 95.53 85.56 -35.18
N SER A 333 94.44 86.23 -34.77
CA SER A 333 94.49 87.62 -34.26
C SER A 333 95.00 87.76 -32.82
N LYS A 334 95.23 86.64 -32.11
CA LYS A 334 95.61 86.62 -30.68
C LYS A 334 97.13 86.65 -30.44
N THR A 335 97.95 86.57 -31.49
CA THR A 335 99.43 86.51 -31.40
C THR A 335 100.14 87.87 -31.46
N GLN A 336 99.40 88.98 -31.63
CA GLN A 336 99.97 90.34 -31.73
C GLN A 336 99.85 91.18 -30.44
N ALA A 337 99.09 90.71 -29.43
CA ALA A 337 98.84 91.44 -28.18
C ALA A 337 99.89 91.22 -27.07
N SER A 338 100.80 90.27 -27.25
CA SER A 338 101.81 89.85 -26.26
C SER A 338 103.00 90.82 -26.09
N ASN A 339 103.14 91.85 -26.94
CA ASN A 339 104.29 92.76 -26.95
C ASN A 339 104.10 94.04 -26.10
N ILE A 340 102.92 94.26 -25.51
CA ILE A 340 102.61 95.48 -24.72
C ILE A 340 102.71 95.23 -23.20
N SER A 341 102.79 93.96 -22.77
CA SER A 341 102.90 93.56 -21.35
C SER A 341 104.23 93.92 -20.67
N ARG A 342 105.26 94.33 -21.42
CA ARG A 342 106.64 94.53 -20.91
C ARG A 342 106.95 95.96 -20.40
N LYS A 343 105.96 96.87 -20.40
CA LYS A 343 106.14 98.28 -19.96
C LYS A 343 105.36 98.66 -18.69
N TYR A 344 104.70 97.69 -18.05
CA TYR A 344 103.89 97.91 -16.84
C TYR A 344 104.61 97.54 -15.53
N GLU A 345 105.81 96.95 -15.60
CA GLU A 345 106.62 96.54 -14.44
C GLU A 345 107.49 97.67 -13.85
N GLU A 346 107.63 98.82 -14.50
CA GLU A 346 108.50 99.93 -14.03
C GLU A 346 107.75 101.08 -13.33
N LEU A 347 106.40 101.11 -13.36
CA LEU A 347 105.59 102.18 -12.76
C LEU A 347 104.97 101.82 -11.40
N LEU A 348 105.19 100.59 -10.92
CA LEU A 348 104.69 100.10 -9.62
C LEU A 348 105.57 100.52 -8.42
N SER A 349 106.74 101.11 -8.65
CA SER A 349 107.74 101.37 -7.59
C SER A 349 107.76 102.79 -7.02
N GLN A 350 107.00 103.74 -7.56
CA GLN A 350 106.92 105.11 -7.00
C GLN A 350 105.56 105.43 -6.38
N LEU A 351 104.62 104.48 -6.46
CA LEU A 351 103.27 104.57 -5.92
C LEU A 351 103.16 103.87 -4.58
N SER A 352 104.26 103.48 -3.93
CA SER A 352 104.25 102.78 -2.65
C SER A 352 104.84 103.64 -1.53
N GLU A 353 104.46 104.93 -1.40
CA GLU A 353 105.00 105.71 -0.27
C GLU A 353 104.08 106.87 0.35
N PHE A 354 102.82 107.19 -0.11
CA PHE A 354 101.91 108.23 0.48
C PHE A 354 100.51 107.79 0.99
N LEU A 355 100.06 106.53 0.86
CA LEU A 355 98.76 106.13 1.43
C LEU A 355 98.86 105.16 2.58
N ASP A 356 100.06 105.00 3.15
CA ASP A 356 100.36 104.21 4.34
C ASP A 356 99.16 103.32 4.79
N THR A 357 98.85 102.25 4.06
CA THR A 357 99.77 101.36 3.34
C THR A 357 99.65 101.44 1.82
N ASP A 358 100.11 102.57 1.35
CA ASP A 358 100.90 102.84 0.17
C ASP A 358 100.40 102.96 -1.29
N ILE A 359 100.24 104.25 -1.66
CA ILE A 359 99.76 104.87 -2.90
C ILE A 359 100.48 106.26 -2.97
N ARG A 360 101.53 106.47 -3.78
CA ARG A 360 102.16 107.80 -4.01
C ARG A 360 101.78 108.55 -5.28
N GLU A 361 101.19 107.96 -6.31
CA GLU A 361 100.87 108.67 -7.57
C GLU A 361 99.69 108.06 -8.35
N LYS A 362 98.45 108.20 -7.85
CA LYS A 362 97.27 108.02 -8.70
C LYS A 362 96.55 109.36 -8.84
N GLU A 363 96.52 109.89 -10.06
CA GLU A 363 95.63 110.99 -10.42
C GLU A 363 94.17 110.48 -10.38
N LYS A 364 93.38 111.09 -9.48
CA LYS A 364 91.96 110.80 -9.13
C LYS A 364 91.69 109.59 -8.20
N PRO A 365 92.16 109.65 -6.94
CA PRO A 365 91.91 108.63 -5.92
C PRO A 365 90.42 108.50 -5.50
N GLN A 366 89.59 109.51 -5.78
CA GLN A 366 88.14 109.45 -5.54
C GLN A 366 87.40 108.53 -6.53
N GLU A 367 87.85 108.41 -7.77
CA GLU A 367 87.26 107.47 -8.76
C GLU A 367 87.58 106.00 -8.40
N HIS A 368 88.71 105.73 -7.72
CA HIS A 368 89.08 104.39 -7.27
C HIS A 368 88.27 103.93 -6.03
N LEU A 369 87.99 104.84 -5.09
CA LEU A 369 87.09 104.59 -3.95
C LEU A 369 85.63 104.39 -4.40
N MET A 370 85.16 105.18 -5.37
CA MET A 370 83.83 105.02 -5.99
C MET A 370 83.73 103.75 -6.85
N SER A 371 84.80 103.36 -7.55
CA SER A 371 84.85 102.10 -8.30
C SER A 371 84.71 100.88 -7.38
N LYS A 372 85.36 100.89 -6.21
CA LYS A 372 85.26 99.80 -5.21
C LYS A 372 83.85 99.69 -4.60
N VAL A 373 83.17 100.81 -4.36
CA VAL A 373 81.77 100.83 -3.88
C VAL A 373 80.79 100.39 -4.99
N CYS A 374 81.05 100.78 -6.24
CA CYS A 374 80.26 100.34 -7.40
C CYS A 374 80.43 98.86 -7.74
N GLU A 375 81.60 98.26 -7.54
CA GLU A 375 81.80 96.81 -7.67
C GLU A 375 80.98 96.03 -6.63
N ILE A 376 80.98 96.47 -5.37
CA ILE A 376 80.19 95.82 -4.30
C ILE A 376 78.67 95.95 -4.55
N CYS A 377 78.21 97.09 -5.08
CA CYS A 377 76.79 97.26 -5.45
C CYS A 377 76.37 96.41 -6.67
N LYS A 378 77.26 96.22 -7.66
CA LYS A 378 77.02 95.35 -8.82
C LYS A 378 77.00 93.87 -8.43
N GLU A 379 77.88 93.45 -7.53
CA GLU A 379 77.85 92.09 -6.94
C GLU A 379 76.57 91.86 -6.13
N ASN A 380 76.09 92.85 -5.36
CA ASN A 380 74.83 92.73 -4.60
C ASN A 380 73.59 92.61 -5.50
N LEU A 381 73.56 93.31 -6.63
CA LEU A 381 72.48 93.20 -7.63
C LEU A 381 72.51 91.85 -8.35
N ALA A 382 73.70 91.35 -8.70
CA ALA A 382 73.86 90.02 -9.30
C ALA A 382 73.45 88.90 -8.33
N LEU A 383 73.82 89.01 -7.04
CA LEU A 383 73.42 88.07 -6.00
C LEU A 383 71.91 88.12 -5.72
N LYS A 384 71.26 89.30 -5.76
CA LYS A 384 69.80 89.41 -5.64
C LYS A 384 69.04 88.75 -6.81
N VAL A 385 69.55 88.88 -8.04
CA VAL A 385 68.97 88.19 -9.20
C VAL A 385 69.16 86.68 -9.11
N GLN A 386 70.32 86.19 -8.64
CA GLN A 386 70.52 84.77 -8.35
C GLN A 386 69.61 84.25 -7.23
N VAL A 387 69.40 85.01 -6.16
CA VAL A 387 68.49 84.63 -5.07
C VAL A 387 67.05 84.57 -5.56
N ALA A 388 66.60 85.50 -6.40
CA ALA A 388 65.26 85.46 -6.99
C ALA A 388 65.07 84.25 -7.92
N ALA A 389 66.06 83.93 -8.76
CA ALA A 389 66.01 82.75 -9.63
C ALA A 389 66.03 81.44 -8.83
N LEU A 390 66.79 81.37 -7.73
CA LEU A 390 66.79 80.22 -6.83
C LEU A 390 65.48 80.10 -6.06
N GLN A 391 64.85 81.22 -5.67
CA GLN A 391 63.54 81.21 -5.01
C GLN A 391 62.44 80.71 -5.96
N GLU A 392 62.39 81.17 -7.22
CA GLU A 392 61.45 80.64 -8.22
C GLU A 392 61.67 79.15 -8.52
N ALA A 393 62.92 78.69 -8.53
CA ALA A 393 63.24 77.26 -8.70
C ALA A 393 62.80 76.43 -7.48
N ILE A 394 62.93 76.95 -6.26
CA ILE A 394 62.45 76.31 -5.03
C ILE A 394 60.92 76.23 -5.03
N ASP A 395 60.23 77.32 -5.35
CA ASP A 395 58.76 77.37 -5.40
C ASP A 395 58.23 76.43 -6.50
N GLY A 396 58.90 76.36 -7.65
CA GLY A 396 58.61 75.40 -8.72
C GLY A 396 58.76 73.94 -8.26
N HIS A 397 59.86 73.62 -7.58
CA HIS A 397 60.08 72.28 -7.02
C HIS A 397 59.09 71.93 -5.91
N GLU A 398 58.67 72.88 -5.09
CA GLU A 398 57.67 72.66 -4.03
C GLU A 398 56.29 72.35 -4.63
N MET A 399 55.90 73.08 -5.68
CA MET A 399 54.67 72.83 -6.43
C MET A 399 54.69 71.49 -7.16
N GLU A 400 55.82 71.12 -7.78
CA GLU A 400 56.02 69.82 -8.42
C GLU A 400 56.01 68.66 -7.42
N SER A 401 56.62 68.85 -6.25
CA SER A 401 56.58 67.90 -5.14
C SER A 401 55.16 67.72 -4.60
N LYS A 402 54.37 68.80 -4.53
CA LYS A 402 52.95 68.75 -4.13
C LYS A 402 52.09 67.99 -5.15
N ALA A 403 52.25 68.28 -6.45
CA ALA A 403 51.55 67.55 -7.53
C ALA A 403 51.93 66.05 -7.56
N SER A 404 53.19 65.74 -7.27
CA SER A 404 53.70 64.37 -7.16
C SER A 404 53.10 63.64 -5.96
N ARG A 405 53.01 64.28 -4.78
CA ARG A 405 52.32 63.72 -3.60
C ARG A 405 50.83 63.43 -3.85
N GLU A 406 50.13 64.33 -4.53
CA GLU A 406 48.72 64.13 -4.88
C GLU A 406 48.52 62.99 -5.90
N THR A 407 49.42 62.87 -6.87
CA THR A 407 49.40 61.77 -7.85
C THR A 407 49.69 60.43 -7.17
N ILE A 408 50.66 60.39 -6.26
CA ILE A 408 50.96 59.20 -5.43
C ILE A 408 49.74 58.82 -4.58
N MET A 409 49.08 59.77 -3.91
CA MET A 409 47.86 59.49 -3.14
C MET A 409 46.73 58.91 -4.00
N ARG A 410 46.55 59.42 -5.22
CA ARG A 410 45.54 58.91 -6.16
C ARG A 410 45.86 57.48 -6.61
N LEU A 411 47.12 57.23 -6.99
CA LEU A 411 47.60 55.91 -7.38
C LEU A 411 47.54 54.90 -6.22
N VAL A 412 47.85 55.31 -4.99
CA VAL A 412 47.72 54.46 -3.80
C VAL A 412 46.25 54.13 -3.52
N SER A 413 45.34 55.09 -3.72
CA SER A 413 43.90 54.89 -3.56
C SER A 413 43.31 53.97 -4.64
N GLU A 414 43.78 54.09 -5.88
CA GLU A 414 43.44 53.18 -6.97
C GLU A 414 44.03 51.78 -6.74
N ALA A 415 45.29 51.68 -6.33
CA ALA A 415 45.94 50.41 -6.00
C ALA A 415 45.24 49.68 -4.84
N THR A 416 44.80 50.40 -3.80
CA THR A 416 44.03 49.80 -2.70
C THR A 416 42.62 49.39 -3.13
N LYS A 417 41.97 50.12 -4.04
CA LYS A 417 40.70 49.69 -4.64
C LYS A 417 40.87 48.42 -5.47
N GLU A 418 41.91 48.35 -6.30
CA GLU A 418 42.21 47.16 -7.10
C GLU A 418 42.64 45.98 -6.23
N GLN A 419 43.41 46.20 -5.17
CA GLN A 419 43.75 45.15 -4.20
C GLN A 419 42.51 44.59 -3.50
N LYS A 420 41.52 45.43 -3.16
CA LYS A 420 40.24 44.98 -2.61
C LYS A 420 39.41 44.19 -3.62
N LYS A 421 39.38 44.60 -4.89
CA LYS A 421 38.73 43.85 -5.96
C LYS A 421 39.41 42.50 -6.20
N ALA A 422 40.74 42.47 -6.25
CA ALA A 422 41.52 41.24 -6.37
C ALA A 422 41.28 40.28 -5.19
N ALA A 423 41.21 40.78 -3.96
CA ALA A 423 40.85 39.97 -2.80
C ALA A 423 39.43 39.39 -2.91
N GLY A 424 38.47 40.16 -3.44
CA GLY A 424 37.14 39.67 -3.78
C GLY A 424 37.16 38.54 -4.81
N TYR A 425 37.94 38.68 -5.89
CA TYR A 425 38.09 37.62 -6.90
C TYR A 425 38.73 36.35 -6.33
N TYR A 426 39.69 36.45 -5.40
CA TYR A 426 40.24 35.27 -4.72
C TYR A 426 39.20 34.54 -3.87
N GLN A 427 38.35 35.28 -3.13
CA GLN A 427 37.27 34.68 -2.35
C GLN A 427 36.22 34.01 -3.24
N ASP A 428 35.86 34.63 -4.37
CA ASP A 428 34.95 34.06 -5.34
C ASP A 428 35.54 32.81 -6.02
N MET A 429 36.83 32.82 -6.35
CA MET A 429 37.54 31.63 -6.86
C MET A 429 37.57 30.50 -5.85
N GLU A 430 37.82 30.79 -4.57
CA GLU A 430 37.83 29.79 -3.50
C GLU A 430 36.44 29.19 -3.30
N LYS A 431 35.39 30.02 -3.37
CA LYS A 431 34.00 29.58 -3.31
C LYS A 431 33.64 28.68 -4.51
N LEU A 432 33.97 29.11 -5.73
CA LEU A 432 33.76 28.30 -6.94
C LEU A 432 34.54 26.98 -6.90
N SER A 433 35.75 26.97 -6.32
CA SER A 433 36.53 25.74 -6.12
C SER A 433 35.80 24.78 -5.18
N LYS A 434 35.27 25.26 -4.05
CA LYS A 434 34.51 24.45 -3.09
C LYS A 434 33.22 23.90 -3.70
N ASP A 435 32.52 24.72 -4.48
CA ASP A 435 31.30 24.30 -5.19
C ASP A 435 31.61 23.24 -6.26
N LEU A 436 32.73 23.38 -6.97
CA LEU A 436 33.20 22.39 -7.96
C LEU A 436 33.59 21.06 -7.32
N ASP A 437 34.29 21.09 -6.18
CA ASP A 437 34.64 19.87 -5.44
C ASP A 437 33.38 19.16 -4.90
N SER A 438 32.42 19.93 -4.37
CA SER A 438 31.13 19.39 -3.92
C SER A 438 30.35 18.76 -5.07
N ALA A 439 30.30 19.41 -6.23
CA ALA A 439 29.67 18.86 -7.43
C ALA A 439 30.39 17.61 -7.96
N ARG A 440 31.72 17.56 -7.86
CA ARG A 440 32.54 16.40 -8.25
C ARG A 440 32.24 15.19 -7.37
N ILE A 441 32.12 15.38 -6.06
CA ILE A 441 31.75 14.32 -5.10
C ILE A 441 30.33 13.80 -5.40
N ALA A 442 29.37 14.72 -5.60
CA ALA A 442 28.00 14.34 -5.97
C ALA A 442 27.98 13.53 -7.27
N ARG A 443 28.72 13.95 -8.30
CA ARG A 443 28.87 13.21 -9.56
C ARG A 443 29.46 11.81 -9.35
N GLN A 444 30.48 11.67 -8.52
CA GLN A 444 31.08 10.36 -8.20
C GLN A 444 30.11 9.42 -7.49
N SER A 445 29.29 9.94 -6.58
CA SER A 445 28.23 9.14 -5.93
C SER A 445 27.20 8.64 -6.93
N LEU A 446 26.74 9.51 -7.85
CA LEU A 446 25.81 9.12 -8.91
C LEU A 446 26.41 8.11 -9.88
N GLU A 447 27.70 8.24 -10.23
CA GLU A 447 28.41 7.23 -11.02
C GLU A 447 28.50 5.87 -10.31
N ALA A 448 28.69 5.85 -8.98
CA ALA A 448 28.67 4.62 -8.20
C ALA A 448 27.29 3.98 -8.17
N ASP A 449 26.23 4.77 -8.03
CA ASP A 449 24.84 4.29 -8.09
C ASP A 449 24.49 3.74 -9.47
N ILE A 450 24.90 4.41 -10.56
CA ILE A 450 24.72 3.91 -11.92
C ILE A 450 25.41 2.56 -12.11
N ARG A 451 26.66 2.40 -11.64
CA ARG A 451 27.37 1.11 -11.69
C ARG A 451 26.63 0.02 -10.92
N ASN A 452 26.17 0.32 -9.70
CA ASN A 452 25.38 -0.63 -8.89
C ASN A 452 24.07 -1.03 -9.58
N HIS A 453 23.39 -0.09 -10.24
CA HIS A 453 22.20 -0.39 -11.02
C HIS A 453 22.50 -1.24 -12.25
N GLN A 454 23.63 -1.01 -12.93
CA GLN A 454 24.10 -1.85 -14.03
C GLN A 454 24.44 -3.27 -13.56
N ASP A 455 25.12 -3.41 -12.43
CA ASP A 455 25.45 -4.71 -11.84
C ASP A 455 24.18 -5.49 -11.47
N LYS A 456 23.20 -4.82 -10.86
CA LYS A 456 21.89 -5.43 -10.56
C LYS A 456 21.14 -5.82 -11.83
N LEU A 457 21.19 -5.00 -12.88
CA LEU A 457 20.55 -5.32 -14.15
C LEU A 457 21.18 -6.56 -14.80
N THR A 458 22.52 -6.66 -14.80
CA THR A 458 23.21 -7.84 -15.34
C THR A 458 22.97 -9.10 -14.50
N ALA A 459 22.90 -8.98 -13.17
CA ALA A 459 22.55 -10.09 -12.29
C ALA A 459 21.11 -10.58 -12.54
N ASN A 460 20.15 -9.66 -12.67
CA ASN A 460 18.77 -9.99 -13.01
C ASN A 460 18.65 -10.62 -14.41
N GLN A 461 19.41 -10.12 -15.39
CA GLN A 461 19.45 -10.70 -16.73
C GLN A 461 19.96 -12.15 -16.70
N LYS A 462 21.03 -12.42 -15.96
CA LYS A 462 21.57 -13.78 -15.77
C LYS A 462 20.57 -14.70 -15.06
N ALA A 463 19.90 -14.21 -14.02
CA ALA A 463 18.88 -14.98 -13.31
C ALA A 463 17.67 -15.30 -14.20
N TRP A 464 17.25 -14.35 -15.04
CA TRP A 464 16.18 -14.56 -16.03
C TRP A 464 16.59 -15.58 -17.10
N GLU A 465 17.83 -15.51 -17.61
CA GLU A 465 18.35 -16.50 -18.56
C GLU A 465 18.45 -17.90 -17.94
N ALA A 466 18.87 -18.02 -16.69
CA ALA A 466 18.89 -19.28 -15.95
C ALA A 466 17.46 -19.86 -15.79
N SER A 467 16.49 -19.04 -15.35
CA SER A 467 15.10 -19.47 -15.21
C SER A 467 14.48 -19.86 -16.56
N LYS A 468 14.84 -19.17 -17.65
CA LYS A 468 14.42 -19.54 -19.01
C LYS A 468 15.00 -20.89 -19.44
N GLN A 469 16.25 -21.18 -19.09
CA GLN A 469 16.87 -22.49 -19.34
C GLN A 469 16.22 -23.59 -18.50
N GLU A 470 15.93 -23.34 -17.22
CA GLU A 470 15.19 -24.27 -16.35
C GLU A 470 13.80 -24.58 -16.89
N LEU A 471 13.09 -23.57 -17.40
CA LEU A 471 11.77 -23.78 -18.01
C LEU A 471 11.89 -24.63 -19.28
N HIS A 472 12.95 -24.45 -20.07
CA HIS A 472 13.21 -25.28 -21.24
C HIS A 472 13.54 -26.74 -20.85
N THR A 473 14.35 -26.96 -19.82
CA THR A 473 14.66 -28.32 -19.34
C THR A 473 13.41 -28.99 -18.75
N LEU A 474 12.59 -28.25 -18.00
CA LEU A 474 11.33 -28.75 -17.46
C LEU A 474 10.35 -29.14 -18.58
N LYS A 475 10.24 -28.30 -19.62
CA LYS A 475 9.40 -28.59 -20.79
C LYS A 475 9.86 -29.85 -21.53
N LYS A 476 11.18 -30.05 -21.64
CA LYS A 476 11.76 -31.28 -22.20
C LYS A 476 11.42 -32.51 -21.35
N SER A 477 11.55 -32.40 -20.03
CA SER A 477 11.20 -33.49 -19.10
C SER A 477 9.70 -33.85 -19.17
N LEU A 478 8.83 -32.85 -19.35
CA LEU A 478 7.40 -33.05 -19.54
C LEU A 478 7.10 -33.80 -20.85
N SER A 479 7.79 -33.46 -21.95
CA SER A 479 7.64 -34.21 -23.21
C SER A 479 8.15 -35.65 -23.10
N GLU A 480 9.28 -35.87 -22.41
CA GLU A 480 9.82 -37.21 -22.16
C GLU A 480 8.87 -38.04 -21.27
N LEU A 481 8.24 -37.41 -20.27
CA LEU A 481 7.24 -38.06 -19.42
C LEU A 481 5.95 -38.39 -20.19
N ASP A 482 5.49 -37.51 -21.08
CA ASP A 482 4.32 -37.75 -21.94
C ASP A 482 4.58 -38.89 -22.94
N GLU A 483 5.79 -38.95 -23.51
CA GLU A 483 6.22 -40.05 -24.37
C GLU A 483 6.31 -41.37 -23.60
N SER A 484 6.87 -41.34 -22.38
CA SER A 484 6.92 -42.51 -21.49
C SER A 484 5.53 -42.96 -21.02
N LEU A 485 4.60 -42.02 -20.79
CA LEU A 485 3.21 -42.33 -20.46
C LEU A 485 2.49 -42.97 -21.65
N LYS A 486 2.78 -42.51 -22.87
CA LYS A 486 2.24 -43.11 -24.10
C LYS A 486 2.81 -44.51 -24.31
N SER A 487 4.11 -44.73 -24.14
CA SER A 487 4.71 -46.05 -24.25
C SER A 487 4.16 -47.00 -23.17
N SER A 488 4.06 -46.56 -21.92
CA SER A 488 3.46 -47.35 -20.82
C SER A 488 1.99 -47.68 -21.07
N LYS A 489 1.20 -46.75 -21.65
CA LYS A 489 -0.18 -47.04 -22.06
C LYS A 489 -0.25 -48.07 -23.18
N GLU A 490 0.67 -48.03 -24.14
CA GLU A 490 0.73 -48.99 -25.24
C GLU A 490 1.20 -50.37 -24.75
N GLU A 491 2.19 -50.41 -23.86
CA GLU A 491 2.62 -51.61 -23.14
C GLU A 491 1.49 -52.20 -22.28
N ALA A 492 0.71 -51.36 -21.58
CA ALA A 492 -0.46 -51.81 -20.84
C ALA A 492 -1.54 -52.39 -21.76
N ARG A 493 -1.76 -51.80 -22.95
CA ARG A 493 -2.71 -52.35 -23.94
C ARG A 493 -2.23 -53.68 -24.53
N THR A 494 -0.94 -53.80 -24.83
CA THR A 494 -0.36 -55.05 -25.33
C THR A 494 -0.37 -56.14 -24.25
N ALA A 495 -0.06 -55.79 -23.00
CA ALA A 495 -0.18 -56.67 -21.83
C ALA A 495 -1.64 -57.07 -21.54
N GLN A 496 -2.61 -56.16 -21.69
CA GLN A 496 -4.03 -56.47 -21.55
C GLN A 496 -4.49 -57.43 -22.65
N SER A 497 -4.03 -57.21 -23.89
CA SER A 497 -4.36 -58.06 -25.03
C SER A 497 -3.73 -59.45 -24.90
N SER A 498 -2.48 -59.52 -24.41
CA SER A 498 -1.81 -60.79 -24.12
C SER A 498 -2.42 -61.50 -22.92
N LEU A 499 -2.91 -60.78 -21.89
CA LEU A 499 -3.66 -61.37 -20.77
C LEU A 499 -4.99 -61.99 -21.22
N VAL A 500 -5.69 -61.35 -22.16
CA VAL A 500 -6.92 -61.92 -22.75
C VAL A 500 -6.59 -63.19 -23.55
N ALA A 501 -5.59 -63.13 -24.42
CA ALA A 501 -5.13 -64.29 -25.19
C ALA A 501 -4.62 -65.42 -24.28
N PHE A 502 -3.94 -65.09 -23.17
CA PHE A 502 -3.47 -66.05 -22.18
C PHE A 502 -4.61 -66.67 -21.38
N LYS A 503 -5.62 -65.88 -20.98
CA LYS A 503 -6.84 -66.39 -20.35
C LYS A 503 -7.61 -67.34 -21.27
N GLU A 504 -7.64 -67.05 -22.56
CA GLU A 504 -8.22 -67.95 -23.59
C GLU A 504 -7.40 -69.24 -23.76
N GLN A 505 -6.06 -69.14 -23.80
CA GLN A 505 -5.17 -70.30 -23.88
C GLN A 505 -5.25 -71.18 -22.62
N ILE A 506 -5.28 -70.59 -21.42
CA ILE A 506 -5.44 -71.34 -20.16
C ILE A 506 -6.83 -71.97 -20.08
N ALA A 507 -7.89 -71.26 -20.47
CA ALA A 507 -9.23 -71.85 -20.52
C ALA A 507 -9.29 -73.03 -21.49
N ALA A 508 -8.60 -72.97 -22.63
CA ALA A 508 -8.48 -74.07 -23.58
C ALA A 508 -7.65 -75.25 -23.03
N LEU A 509 -6.53 -74.98 -22.36
CA LEU A 509 -5.64 -76.01 -21.78
C LEU A 509 -6.26 -76.70 -20.55
N LEU A 510 -7.03 -75.97 -19.73
CA LEU A 510 -7.73 -76.52 -18.56
C LEU A 510 -9.04 -77.23 -18.94
N SER A 511 -9.51 -77.08 -20.18
CA SER A 511 -10.66 -77.81 -20.71
C SER A 511 -10.22 -79.18 -21.23
N SER A 512 -10.33 -80.22 -20.39
CA SER A 512 -10.23 -81.62 -20.83
C SER A 512 -11.59 -82.31 -20.74
N GLY A 513 -11.77 -83.40 -21.51
CA GLY A 513 -13.01 -83.90 -22.14
C GLY A 513 -14.30 -84.13 -21.33
N SER A 514 -14.46 -83.60 -20.12
CA SER A 514 -15.72 -83.59 -19.37
C SER A 514 -16.18 -82.21 -18.84
N ALA A 515 -15.44 -81.12 -19.03
CA ALA A 515 -15.95 -79.77 -18.72
C ALA A 515 -15.25 -78.64 -19.52
N THR A 516 -16.05 -77.75 -20.12
CA THR A 516 -15.58 -76.56 -20.84
C THR A 516 -15.44 -75.38 -19.88
N VAL A 517 -14.22 -74.89 -19.66
CA VAL A 517 -13.94 -73.73 -18.81
C VAL A 517 -14.06 -72.45 -19.64
N LYS A 518 -14.88 -71.49 -19.21
CA LYS A 518 -14.99 -70.18 -19.87
C LYS A 518 -13.75 -69.32 -19.56
N PRO A 519 -13.27 -68.47 -20.50
CA PRO A 519 -12.15 -67.57 -20.28
C PRO A 519 -12.54 -66.39 -19.37
N SER A 520 -12.85 -66.69 -18.10
CA SER A 520 -13.08 -65.72 -17.04
C SER A 520 -12.20 -66.06 -15.83
N GLU A 521 -11.64 -65.03 -15.21
CA GLU A 521 -10.65 -65.15 -14.15
C GLU A 521 -11.16 -65.94 -12.94
N LYS A 522 -12.45 -65.81 -12.63
CA LYS A 522 -13.10 -66.55 -11.54
C LYS A 522 -13.18 -68.05 -11.81
N ALA A 523 -13.48 -68.46 -13.05
CA ALA A 523 -13.58 -69.87 -13.43
C ALA A 523 -12.21 -70.56 -13.55
N ILE A 524 -11.18 -69.80 -13.93
CA ILE A 524 -9.79 -70.28 -13.97
C ILE A 524 -9.23 -70.40 -12.55
N LEU A 525 -9.52 -69.44 -11.65
CA LEU A 525 -9.06 -69.47 -10.25
C LEU A 525 -9.65 -70.61 -9.43
N GLU A 526 -10.93 -70.95 -9.60
CA GLU A 526 -11.55 -72.08 -8.91
C GLU A 526 -10.90 -73.42 -9.28
N ARG A 527 -10.40 -73.56 -10.52
CA ARG A 527 -9.72 -74.78 -11.00
C ARG A 527 -8.23 -74.82 -10.63
N ILE A 528 -7.57 -73.65 -10.56
CA ILE A 528 -6.17 -73.53 -10.12
C ILE A 528 -6.03 -73.69 -8.61
N GLN A 529 -7.02 -73.23 -7.81
CA GLN A 529 -7.07 -73.46 -6.37
C GLN A 529 -7.11 -74.95 -6.00
N GLU A 530 -7.55 -75.82 -6.92
CA GLU A 530 -7.52 -77.27 -6.76
C GLU A 530 -6.12 -77.88 -7.06
N ILE A 531 -5.29 -77.20 -7.86
CA ILE A 531 -3.95 -77.64 -8.27
C ILE A 531 -2.85 -77.08 -7.35
N ASN A 532 -3.12 -75.96 -6.67
CA ASN A 532 -2.15 -75.20 -5.87
C ASN A 532 -1.84 -75.74 -4.46
N CYS A 533 -2.20 -76.98 -4.10
CA CYS A 533 -1.70 -77.62 -2.87
C CYS A 533 -0.21 -78.03 -2.93
N LYS A 534 0.63 -77.42 -3.77
CA LYS A 534 2.06 -77.75 -3.95
C LYS A 534 2.94 -76.50 -4.16
N GLU A 535 2.81 -75.51 -3.29
CA GLU A 535 3.53 -74.22 -3.32
C GLU A 535 4.73 -74.22 -2.35
N GLU A 536 5.76 -75.01 -2.64
CA GLU A 536 6.97 -75.12 -1.79
C GLU A 536 8.25 -74.65 -2.53
N SER A 537 8.13 -74.00 -3.69
CA SER A 537 9.26 -73.60 -4.55
C SER A 537 9.55 -72.10 -4.64
N LYS A 538 8.78 -71.22 -3.98
CA LYS A 538 8.96 -69.75 -4.03
C LYS A 538 9.77 -69.17 -2.86
N GLU A 539 10.00 -69.94 -1.80
CA GLU A 539 10.69 -69.49 -0.58
C GLU A 539 12.22 -69.34 -0.77
N ILE A 540 12.78 -70.02 -1.79
CA ILE A 540 14.23 -70.01 -2.10
C ILE A 540 14.67 -68.73 -2.87
N MET A 541 13.78 -68.09 -3.64
CA MET A 541 14.13 -66.85 -4.37
C MET A 541 14.13 -65.60 -3.47
N VAL A 542 13.28 -65.57 -2.43
CA VAL A 542 13.21 -64.44 -1.50
C VAL A 542 14.50 -64.33 -0.68
N SER A 543 15.03 -65.47 -0.24
CA SER A 543 16.26 -65.52 0.56
C SER A 543 17.53 -65.13 -0.21
N GLN A 544 17.53 -65.18 -1.56
CA GLN A 544 18.64 -64.68 -2.40
C GLN A 544 18.66 -63.16 -2.57
N PHE A 545 17.49 -62.51 -2.63
CA PHE A 545 17.42 -61.05 -2.75
C PHE A 545 17.75 -60.35 -1.43
N GLU A 546 17.38 -60.95 -0.29
CA GLU A 546 17.73 -60.44 1.03
C GLU A 546 19.26 -60.42 1.25
N THR A 547 19.99 -61.41 0.73
CA THR A 547 21.47 -61.45 0.84
C THR A 547 22.17 -60.43 -0.06
N GLN A 548 21.57 -60.02 -1.18
CA GLN A 548 22.12 -58.97 -2.05
C GLN A 548 21.90 -57.57 -1.47
N ILE A 549 20.73 -57.34 -0.86
CA ILE A 549 20.43 -56.07 -0.19
C ILE A 549 21.39 -55.84 0.99
N ALA A 550 21.64 -56.87 1.81
CA ALA A 550 22.57 -56.76 2.94
C ALA A 550 24.00 -56.35 2.51
N LYS A 551 24.50 -56.90 1.39
CA LYS A 551 25.84 -56.54 0.86
C LYS A 551 25.92 -55.11 0.31
N LEU A 552 24.84 -54.61 -0.29
CA LEU A 552 24.79 -53.23 -0.80
C LEU A 552 24.70 -52.22 0.35
N THR A 553 23.94 -52.54 1.41
CA THR A 553 23.86 -51.71 2.61
C THR A 553 25.21 -51.59 3.32
N GLU A 554 25.95 -52.69 3.44
CA GLU A 554 27.29 -52.69 4.05
C GLU A 554 28.32 -51.88 3.23
N SER A 555 28.22 -51.90 1.90
CA SER A 555 29.09 -51.09 1.03
C SER A 555 28.81 -49.58 1.17
N LEU A 556 27.54 -49.20 1.33
CA LEU A 556 27.11 -47.82 1.50
C LEU A 556 27.53 -47.25 2.87
N GLU A 557 27.41 -48.04 3.93
CA GLU A 557 27.90 -47.66 5.28
C GLU A 557 29.41 -47.44 5.28
N ASN A 558 30.17 -48.32 4.59
CA ASN A 558 31.62 -48.18 4.47
C ASN A 558 32.04 -46.91 3.71
N GLN A 559 31.34 -46.55 2.63
CA GLN A 559 31.60 -45.27 1.93
C GLN A 559 31.27 -44.06 2.79
N THR A 560 30.17 -44.10 3.55
CA THR A 560 29.75 -42.99 4.41
C THR A 560 30.78 -42.74 5.53
N ARG A 561 31.34 -43.81 6.11
CA ARG A 561 32.41 -43.73 7.11
C ARG A 561 33.68 -43.08 6.54
N LEU A 562 34.12 -43.49 5.35
CA LEU A 562 35.31 -42.92 4.70
C LEU A 562 35.15 -41.42 4.41
N TYR A 563 33.93 -40.99 4.04
CA TYR A 563 33.63 -39.59 3.79
C TYR A 563 33.69 -38.74 5.07
N GLN A 564 33.17 -39.25 6.19
CA GLN A 564 33.27 -38.58 7.49
C GLN A 564 34.72 -38.45 7.97
N GLU A 565 35.55 -39.48 7.76
CA GLU A 565 36.99 -39.41 8.09
C GLU A 565 37.75 -38.41 7.21
N ALA A 566 37.40 -38.28 5.93
CA ALA A 566 38.00 -37.28 5.05
C ALA A 566 37.64 -35.85 5.49
N LEU A 567 36.40 -35.65 5.94
CA LEU A 567 35.91 -34.35 6.40
C LEU A 567 36.56 -33.91 7.72
N GLU A 568 36.80 -34.84 8.65
CA GLU A 568 37.56 -34.58 9.87
C GLU A 568 39.05 -34.28 9.61
N ARG A 569 39.68 -34.94 8.62
CA ARG A 569 41.04 -34.60 8.20
C ARG A 569 41.12 -33.19 7.60
N ASN A 570 40.12 -32.80 6.81
CA ASN A 570 40.06 -31.46 6.22
C ASN A 570 39.95 -30.37 7.31
N ARG A 571 39.04 -30.54 8.28
CA ARG A 571 38.91 -29.62 9.43
C ARG A 571 40.20 -29.46 10.24
N LYS A 572 40.99 -30.53 10.39
CA LYS A 572 42.30 -30.46 11.06
C LYS A 572 43.33 -29.69 10.24
N ALA A 573 43.36 -29.88 8.92
CA ALA A 573 44.25 -29.14 8.03
C ALA A 573 43.88 -27.65 7.96
N GLU A 574 42.60 -27.31 7.97
CA GLU A 574 42.10 -25.93 7.96
C GLU A 574 42.53 -25.16 9.21
N LYS A 575 42.38 -25.76 10.41
CA LYS A 575 42.89 -25.18 11.66
C LYS A 575 44.41 -24.96 11.66
N GLN A 576 45.16 -25.87 11.04
CA GLN A 576 46.62 -25.72 10.91
C GLN A 576 46.97 -24.57 9.96
N SER A 577 46.23 -24.41 8.86
CA SER A 577 46.41 -23.29 7.93
C SER A 577 46.16 -21.94 8.59
N GLU A 578 45.10 -21.83 9.41
CA GLU A 578 44.77 -20.60 10.14
C GLU A 578 45.88 -20.22 11.12
N THR A 579 46.42 -21.20 11.87
CA THR A 579 47.56 -20.96 12.76
C THR A 579 48.84 -20.53 12.03
N PHE A 580 49.11 -21.09 10.84
CA PHE A 580 50.27 -20.65 10.05
C PHE A 580 50.08 -19.24 9.48
N GLN A 581 48.85 -18.88 9.10
CA GLN A 581 48.53 -17.55 8.58
C GLN A 581 48.70 -16.46 9.65
N ASP A 582 48.32 -16.75 10.89
CA ASP A 582 48.56 -15.86 12.03
C ASP A 582 50.05 -15.69 12.34
N GLN A 583 50.84 -16.77 12.26
CA GLN A 583 52.29 -16.71 12.44
C GLN A 583 52.98 -15.89 11.34
N LEU A 584 52.52 -16.03 10.09
CA LEU A 584 53.07 -15.29 8.95
C LEU A 584 52.80 -13.79 9.09
N ARG A 585 51.58 -13.41 9.48
CA ARG A 585 51.21 -12.01 9.74
C ARG A 585 52.08 -11.38 10.82
N ASN A 586 52.31 -12.09 11.94
CA ASN A 586 53.16 -11.57 13.02
C ASN A 586 54.62 -11.37 12.57
N LEU A 587 55.17 -12.27 11.77
CA LEU A 587 56.53 -12.15 11.22
C LEU A 587 56.65 -11.01 10.20
N GLU A 588 55.62 -10.77 9.38
CA GLU A 588 55.57 -9.63 8.47
C GLU A 588 55.54 -8.29 9.22
N GLU A 589 54.78 -8.21 10.31
CA GLU A 589 54.74 -7.03 11.20
C GLU A 589 56.10 -6.77 11.87
N GLU A 590 56.78 -7.82 12.36
CA GLU A 590 58.12 -7.70 12.93
C GLU A 590 59.16 -7.24 11.90
N LEU A 591 59.10 -7.76 10.67
CA LEU A 591 60.00 -7.36 9.57
C LEU A 591 59.82 -5.88 9.21
N LEU A 592 58.57 -5.43 9.08
CA LEU A 592 58.24 -4.02 8.84
C LEU A 592 58.77 -3.11 9.93
N SER A 593 58.66 -3.52 11.20
CA SER A 593 59.21 -2.76 12.33
C SER A 593 60.73 -2.66 12.28
N ILE A 594 61.43 -3.71 11.83
CA ILE A 594 62.90 -3.71 11.70
C ILE A 594 63.34 -2.78 10.57
N ASP A 595 62.67 -2.82 9.41
CA ASP A 595 62.98 -1.97 8.26
C ASP A 595 62.80 -0.48 8.61
N MET A 596 61.71 -0.13 9.29
CA MET A 596 61.47 1.24 9.76
C MET A 596 62.56 1.74 10.73
N MET A 597 63.03 0.88 11.63
CA MET A 597 64.12 1.22 12.56
C MET A 597 65.45 1.38 11.82
N GLN A 598 65.70 0.55 10.81
CA GLN A 598 66.93 0.59 10.01
C GLN A 598 67.00 1.88 9.16
N ASP A 599 65.88 2.30 8.58
CA ASP A 599 65.76 3.57 7.87
C ASP A 599 65.92 4.78 8.81
N GLY A 600 65.35 4.71 10.02
CA GLY A 600 65.54 5.74 11.06
C GLY A 600 67.02 5.91 11.45
N LEU A 601 67.73 4.80 11.67
CA LEU A 601 69.18 4.81 11.94
C LEU A 601 70.02 5.32 10.76
N LYS A 602 69.63 4.99 9.53
CA LYS A 602 70.30 5.46 8.31
C LYS A 602 70.14 6.97 8.13
N LEU A 603 68.95 7.51 8.41
CA LEU A 603 68.67 8.94 8.38
C LEU A 603 69.49 9.70 9.42
N GLU A 604 69.61 9.15 10.64
CA GLU A 604 70.36 9.78 11.73
C GLU A 604 71.87 9.77 11.46
N LYS A 605 72.39 8.68 10.87
CA LYS A 605 73.78 8.61 10.37
C LYS A 605 74.06 9.68 9.32
N GLN A 606 73.14 9.94 8.40
CA GLN A 606 73.27 10.97 7.38
C GLN A 606 73.32 12.39 7.97
N LYS A 607 72.43 12.69 8.95
CA LYS A 607 72.45 13.98 9.64
C LYS A 607 73.76 14.22 10.38
N TYR A 608 74.29 13.19 11.04
CA TYR A 608 75.56 13.27 11.77
C TYR A 608 76.77 13.53 10.86
N LEU A 609 76.79 12.92 9.66
CA LEU A 609 77.80 13.16 8.63
C LEU A 609 77.78 14.61 8.13
N ILE A 610 76.59 15.13 7.81
CA ILE A 610 76.42 16.53 7.34
C ILE A 610 76.85 17.52 8.43
N PHE A 611 76.52 17.24 9.70
CA PHE A 611 76.92 18.09 10.82
C PHE A 611 78.45 18.17 10.97
N LEU A 612 79.17 17.05 10.81
CA LEU A 612 80.63 17.02 10.91
C LEU A 612 81.30 17.74 9.73
N GLU A 613 80.76 17.64 8.52
CA GLU A 613 81.24 18.41 7.35
C GLU A 613 81.08 19.91 7.56
N GLN A 614 79.91 20.37 8.04
CA GLN A 614 79.66 21.78 8.34
C GLN A 614 80.60 22.32 9.43
N LEU A 615 80.95 21.51 10.42
CA LEU A 615 81.87 21.89 11.50
C LEU A 615 83.31 22.04 11.00
N ASN A 616 83.74 21.16 10.08
CA ASN A 616 85.04 21.24 9.43
C ASN A 616 85.19 22.52 8.59
N GLU A 617 84.15 22.86 7.82
CA GLU A 617 84.11 24.06 6.97
C GLU A 617 84.19 25.34 7.81
N LYS A 618 83.44 25.40 8.92
CA LYS A 618 83.46 26.56 9.83
C LYS A 618 84.79 26.71 10.59
N MET A 619 85.46 25.60 10.89
CA MET A 619 86.78 25.61 11.54
C MET A 619 87.95 25.81 10.55
N LYS A 620 87.66 25.87 9.23
CA LYS A 620 88.62 25.98 8.12
C LYS A 620 89.63 24.82 8.09
N LEU A 621 89.16 23.61 8.34
CA LEU A 621 89.98 22.38 8.37
C LEU A 621 89.80 21.51 7.11
N ASP A 622 89.20 22.06 6.05
CA ASP A 622 88.77 21.32 4.85
C ASP A 622 89.90 20.58 4.12
N SER A 623 91.12 21.15 4.11
CA SER A 623 92.29 20.49 3.51
C SER A 623 92.84 19.36 4.38
N VAL A 624 92.71 19.45 5.71
CA VAL A 624 93.17 18.43 6.67
C VAL A 624 92.18 17.26 6.72
N ALA A 625 90.89 17.55 6.52
CA ALA A 625 89.83 16.55 6.49
C ALA A 625 89.95 15.57 5.32
N ALA A 626 90.44 16.05 4.17
CA ALA A 626 90.67 15.25 2.98
C ALA A 626 91.86 14.28 3.12
N ASP A 627 92.87 14.64 3.93
CA ASP A 627 94.13 13.90 4.06
C ASP A 627 94.12 12.84 5.18
N VAL A 628 93.34 13.03 6.26
CA VAL A 628 93.41 12.18 7.48
C VAL A 628 92.25 11.18 7.59
N GLY A 629 91.21 11.31 6.75
CA GLY A 629 90.07 10.40 6.71
C GLY A 629 89.05 10.58 7.85
N PHE A 630 87.81 10.11 7.61
CA PHE A 630 86.63 10.41 8.45
C PHE A 630 86.82 10.08 9.95
N ASP A 631 87.53 9.01 10.29
CA ASP A 631 87.74 8.57 11.68
C ASP A 631 88.59 9.54 12.52
N MET A 632 89.46 10.35 11.89
CA MET A 632 90.36 11.27 12.60
C MET A 632 89.89 12.74 12.58
N ASN A 633 88.81 13.05 11.86
CA ASN A 633 88.27 14.41 11.75
C ASN A 633 87.83 15.01 13.09
N VAL A 634 87.27 14.19 13.99
CA VAL A 634 86.84 14.64 15.32
C VAL A 634 88.02 15.11 16.18
N ASN A 635 89.17 14.41 16.09
CA ASN A 635 90.37 14.75 16.85
C ASN A 635 91.05 16.03 16.32
N ALA A 636 91.02 16.26 15.00
CA ALA A 636 91.54 17.48 14.39
C ALA A 636 90.72 18.72 14.77
N ILE A 637 89.39 18.58 14.83
CA ILE A 637 88.47 19.64 15.28
C ILE A 637 88.72 19.98 16.76
N LEU A 638 88.93 18.97 17.61
CA LEU A 638 89.15 19.15 19.05
C LEU A 638 90.43 19.95 19.36
N ALA A 639 91.54 19.64 18.68
CA ALA A 639 92.81 20.36 18.85
C ALA A 639 92.74 21.83 18.40
N ARG A 640 91.93 22.14 17.37
CA ARG A 640 91.72 23.51 16.88
C ARG A 640 90.91 24.36 17.87
N VAL A 641 89.93 23.75 18.53
CA VAL A 641 89.13 24.40 19.58
C VAL A 641 89.99 24.77 20.78
N GLU A 642 90.89 23.90 21.23
CA GLU A 642 91.82 24.19 22.35
C GLU A 642 92.76 25.37 22.06
N GLN A 643 93.15 25.55 20.80
CA GLN A 643 94.03 26.64 20.35
C GLN A 643 93.31 28.01 20.34
N LEU A 644 92.06 28.05 19.92
CA LEU A 644 91.23 29.27 19.90
C LEU A 644 90.89 29.75 21.32
N VAL A 645 90.63 28.81 22.23
CA VAL A 645 90.34 29.08 23.65
C VAL A 645 91.51 29.78 24.37
N LYS A 646 92.77 29.47 23.99
CA LYS A 646 93.96 30.13 24.57
C LYS A 646 94.10 31.60 24.14
N LEU A 647 93.82 31.90 22.87
CA LEU A 647 93.95 33.24 22.30
C LEU A 647 92.84 34.19 22.78
N GLU A 648 91.63 33.67 23.02
CA GLU A 648 90.54 34.44 23.64
C GLU A 648 90.76 34.69 25.14
N GLY A 649 91.52 33.84 25.84
CA GLY A 649 91.79 33.98 27.28
C GLY A 649 92.46 35.31 27.67
N ASP A 650 93.41 35.77 26.86
CA ASP A 650 94.18 36.99 27.13
C ASP A 650 93.38 38.27 26.82
N ALA A 651 92.55 38.25 25.76
CA ALA A 651 91.65 39.36 25.42
C ALA A 651 90.42 39.46 26.36
N VAL A 652 90.08 38.37 27.05
CA VAL A 652 88.95 38.31 27.98
C VAL A 652 89.28 38.96 29.30
N ILE A 653 90.51 38.96 29.83
CA ILE A 653 90.82 39.53 31.16
C ILE A 653 90.51 41.04 31.22
N GLU A 654 90.83 41.78 30.16
CA GLU A 654 90.63 43.23 30.07
C GLU A 654 89.16 43.59 29.77
N ASN A 655 88.47 42.77 28.97
CA ASN A 655 87.03 42.89 28.74
C ASN A 655 86.17 42.36 29.91
N LYS A 656 86.70 41.53 30.81
CA LYS A 656 85.94 40.82 31.86
C LYS A 656 85.38 41.74 32.93
N THR A 657 86.04 42.87 33.24
CA THR A 657 85.56 43.88 34.20
C THR A 657 84.47 44.77 33.59
N MET A 658 84.65 45.21 32.35
CA MET A 658 83.68 46.07 31.64
C MET A 658 82.45 45.26 31.18
N ALA A 659 82.68 44.07 30.63
CA ALA A 659 81.65 43.14 30.22
C ALA A 659 80.90 42.51 31.40
N TYR A 660 81.40 42.47 32.64
CA TYR A 660 80.59 41.94 33.76
C TYR A 660 79.38 42.84 34.07
N SER A 661 79.58 44.16 34.02
CA SER A 661 78.54 45.15 34.31
C SER A 661 77.49 45.23 33.20
N LEU A 662 77.93 45.22 31.94
CA LEU A 662 77.06 45.17 30.76
C LEU A 662 76.45 43.77 30.57
N ARG A 663 77.18 42.67 30.82
CA ARG A 663 76.60 41.31 30.84
C ARG A 663 75.54 41.17 31.89
N ARG A 664 75.65 41.77 33.09
CA ARG A 664 74.60 41.66 34.10
C ARG A 664 73.29 42.30 33.61
N LYS A 665 73.37 43.52 33.06
CA LYS A 665 72.21 44.23 32.49
C LYS A 665 71.66 43.55 31.24
N LEU A 666 72.54 43.16 30.31
CA LEU A 666 72.19 42.44 29.09
C LEU A 666 71.61 41.06 29.40
N LYS A 667 72.14 40.32 30.39
CA LYS A 667 71.61 39.03 30.85
C LYS A 667 70.21 39.17 31.43
N THR A 668 69.97 40.17 32.29
CA THR A 668 68.59 40.41 32.79
C THR A 668 67.60 40.84 31.70
N GLN A 669 68.04 41.56 30.66
CA GLN A 669 67.17 41.92 29.53
C GLN A 669 66.98 40.75 28.56
N LYS A 670 68.02 39.95 28.33
CA LYS A 670 67.99 38.74 27.50
C LYS A 670 67.14 37.65 28.14
N GLU A 671 67.25 37.41 29.44
CA GLU A 671 66.38 36.49 30.19
C GLU A 671 64.91 36.94 30.17
N LYS A 672 64.65 38.26 30.25
CA LYS A 672 63.29 38.80 30.09
C LYS A 672 62.75 38.65 28.67
N LEU A 673 63.61 38.79 27.65
CA LEU A 673 63.24 38.61 26.26
C LEU A 673 63.02 37.13 25.94
N GLU A 674 63.94 36.26 26.32
CA GLU A 674 63.85 34.79 26.18
C GLU A 674 62.64 34.24 26.94
N SER A 675 62.30 34.77 28.12
CA SER A 675 61.07 34.42 28.85
C SER A 675 59.80 34.86 28.11
N LYS A 676 59.80 36.06 27.50
CA LYS A 676 58.68 36.53 26.67
C LYS A 676 58.56 35.78 25.34
N GLU A 677 59.69 35.42 24.73
CA GLU A 677 59.80 34.59 23.53
C GLU A 677 59.26 33.18 23.82
N LEU A 678 59.67 32.57 24.94
CA LEU A 678 59.16 31.29 25.41
C LEU A 678 57.65 31.38 25.66
N HIS A 679 57.17 32.45 26.29
CA HIS A 679 55.74 32.65 26.52
C HIS A 679 54.96 32.84 25.22
N MET A 680 55.52 33.58 24.25
CA MET A 680 54.93 33.73 22.92
C MET A 680 54.93 32.40 22.15
N ASN A 681 55.98 31.61 22.25
CA ASN A 681 56.05 30.29 21.63
C ASN A 681 55.07 29.31 22.28
N LEU A 682 54.96 29.31 23.60
CA LEU A 682 53.95 28.54 24.34
C LEU A 682 52.53 28.97 23.96
N LEU A 683 52.27 30.28 23.80
CA LEU A 683 50.97 30.78 23.37
C LEU A 683 50.68 30.42 21.91
N ARG A 684 51.65 30.53 21.00
CA ARG A 684 51.51 30.07 19.61
C ARG A 684 51.23 28.58 19.55
N GLN A 685 51.96 27.78 20.31
CA GLN A 685 51.77 26.34 20.42
C GLN A 685 50.42 25.99 21.04
N LYS A 686 49.93 26.80 22.00
CA LYS A 686 48.59 26.65 22.57
C LYS A 686 47.50 27.03 21.57
N ILE A 687 47.73 28.05 20.74
CA ILE A 687 46.80 28.45 19.67
C ILE A 687 46.71 27.36 18.62
N THR A 688 47.84 26.82 18.12
CA THR A 688 47.81 25.69 17.18
C THR A 688 47.16 24.46 17.79
N GLN A 689 47.45 24.14 19.06
CA GLN A 689 46.76 23.03 19.75
C GLN A 689 45.24 23.27 19.85
N LEU A 690 44.80 24.50 20.15
CA LEU A 690 43.37 24.83 20.22
C LEU A 690 42.71 24.84 18.82
N GLU A 691 43.45 25.20 17.77
CA GLU A 691 43.00 25.12 16.38
C GLU A 691 42.88 23.67 15.90
N GLU A 692 43.84 22.81 16.24
CA GLU A 692 43.79 21.37 16.01
C GLU A 692 42.63 20.71 16.78
N GLU A 693 42.47 21.01 18.08
CA GLU A 693 41.33 20.54 18.87
C GLU A 693 39.99 20.99 18.26
N LYS A 694 39.92 22.22 17.76
CA LYS A 694 38.72 22.73 17.07
C LYS A 694 38.48 21.98 15.78
N GLN A 695 39.50 21.75 14.94
CA GLN A 695 39.37 20.97 13.70
C GLN A 695 38.91 19.55 13.99
N VAL A 696 39.50 18.86 14.97
CA VAL A 696 39.09 17.52 15.40
C VAL A 696 37.65 17.49 15.91
N ARG A 697 37.25 18.46 16.75
CA ARG A 697 35.83 18.57 17.20
C ARG A 697 34.88 18.79 16.03
N THR A 698 35.30 19.54 15.01
CA THR A 698 34.47 19.81 13.83
C THR A 698 34.35 18.54 12.96
N ALA A 699 35.44 17.82 12.75
CA ALA A 699 35.44 16.53 12.05
C ALA A 699 34.56 15.48 12.76
N LEU A 700 34.67 15.37 14.09
CA LEU A 700 33.83 14.49 14.90
C LEU A 700 32.34 14.87 14.85
N ALA A 701 32.01 16.17 14.74
CA ALA A 701 30.64 16.61 14.55
C ALA A 701 30.09 16.19 13.17
N VAL A 702 30.90 16.30 12.13
CA VAL A 702 30.54 15.84 10.77
C VAL A 702 30.35 14.33 10.71
N GLU A 703 31.28 13.54 11.27
CA GLU A 703 31.13 12.08 11.37
C GLU A 703 29.87 11.68 12.15
N ARG A 704 29.57 12.41 13.25
CA ARG A 704 28.35 12.19 14.02
C ARG A 704 27.10 12.46 13.20
N ASP A 705 27.08 13.53 12.42
CA ASP A 705 25.96 13.89 11.57
C ASP A 705 25.78 12.91 10.41
N GLU A 706 26.87 12.42 9.81
CA GLU A 706 26.84 11.34 8.83
C GLU A 706 26.33 10.02 9.43
N ALA A 707 26.81 9.63 10.62
CA ALA A 707 26.33 8.46 11.35
C ALA A 707 24.84 8.59 11.72
N ASN A 708 24.39 9.78 12.13
CA ASN A 708 22.97 10.04 12.37
C ASN A 708 22.14 9.92 11.08
N LEU A 709 22.69 10.35 9.94
CA LEU A 709 22.03 10.23 8.65
C LEU A 709 21.91 8.77 8.20
N THR A 710 22.95 7.95 8.41
CA THR A 710 22.92 6.51 8.12
C THR A 710 21.94 5.78 9.04
N VAL A 711 21.91 6.10 10.34
CA VAL A 711 20.92 5.56 11.29
C VAL A 711 19.49 5.89 10.85
N ARG A 712 19.21 7.11 10.40
CA ARG A 712 17.89 7.49 9.87
C ARG A 712 17.51 6.73 8.60
N LYS A 713 18.47 6.50 7.69
CA LYS A 713 18.27 5.69 6.48
C LYS A 713 17.96 4.24 6.83
N LEU A 714 18.70 3.65 7.78
CA LEU A 714 18.48 2.30 8.27
C LEU A 714 17.12 2.17 8.98
N HIS A 715 16.72 3.15 9.79
CA HIS A 715 15.38 3.18 10.41
C HIS A 715 14.26 3.18 9.36
N LYS A 716 14.36 4.00 8.31
CA LYS A 716 13.39 4.00 7.20
C LYS A 716 13.36 2.66 6.44
N MET A 717 14.51 1.98 6.33
CA MET A 717 14.57 0.65 5.72
C MET A 717 13.89 -0.39 6.60
N ILE A 718 14.11 -0.34 7.91
CA ILE A 718 13.45 -1.20 8.90
C ILE A 718 11.94 -1.00 8.86
N GLU A 719 11.45 0.25 8.84
CA GLU A 719 10.00 0.52 8.71
C GLU A 719 9.41 -0.05 7.42
N ARG A 720 10.13 0.04 6.29
CA ARG A 720 9.67 -0.56 5.02
C ARG A 720 9.62 -2.08 5.09
N LEU A 721 10.66 -2.71 5.64
CA LEU A 721 10.72 -4.16 5.80
C LEU A 721 9.65 -4.65 6.79
N GLN A 722 9.38 -3.90 7.85
CA GLN A 722 8.32 -4.19 8.81
C GLN A 722 6.95 -4.15 8.13
N LYS A 723 6.66 -3.11 7.34
CA LYS A 723 5.42 -3.02 6.55
C LYS A 723 5.26 -4.17 5.57
N GLN A 724 6.34 -4.58 4.89
CA GLN A 724 6.29 -5.73 3.98
C GLN A 724 6.04 -7.04 4.73
N LEU A 725 6.63 -7.21 5.92
CA LEU A 725 6.40 -8.36 6.78
C LEU A 725 4.96 -8.43 7.26
N ASP A 726 4.38 -7.30 7.68
CA ASP A 726 3.01 -7.23 8.16
C ASP A 726 2.01 -7.52 7.03
N LEU A 727 2.26 -7.00 5.82
CA LEU A 727 1.47 -7.35 4.63
C LEU A 727 1.57 -8.85 4.28
N ALA A 728 2.77 -9.44 4.40
CA ALA A 728 2.98 -10.87 4.19
C ALA A 728 2.28 -11.72 5.27
N ARG A 729 2.19 -11.23 6.51
CA ARG A 729 1.44 -11.89 7.59
C ARG A 729 -0.07 -11.82 7.33
N GLU A 730 -0.57 -10.67 6.93
CA GLU A 730 -1.98 -10.44 6.63
C GLU A 730 -2.47 -11.34 5.47
N THR A 731 -1.67 -11.42 4.40
CA THR A 731 -1.96 -12.36 3.28
C THR A 731 -1.93 -13.82 3.72
N ASN A 732 -1.03 -14.19 4.63
CA ASN A 732 -0.98 -15.56 5.17
C ASN A 732 -2.20 -15.87 6.06
N THR A 733 -2.67 -14.90 6.85
CA THR A 733 -3.91 -15.05 7.64
C THR A 733 -5.14 -15.15 6.74
N ASP A 734 -5.22 -14.36 5.66
CA ASP A 734 -6.31 -14.44 4.68
C ASP A 734 -6.33 -15.78 3.95
N LEU A 735 -5.15 -16.28 3.53
CA LEU A 735 -5.03 -17.61 2.93
C LEU A 735 -5.44 -18.73 3.90
N LYS A 736 -5.13 -18.60 5.20
CA LYS A 736 -5.59 -19.55 6.23
C LYS A 736 -7.10 -19.51 6.42
N ALA A 737 -7.72 -18.33 6.43
CA ALA A 737 -9.17 -18.18 6.50
C ALA A 737 -9.86 -18.80 5.27
N LYS A 738 -9.34 -18.56 4.06
CA LYS A 738 -9.83 -19.20 2.84
C LYS A 738 -9.68 -20.72 2.87
N LEU A 739 -8.60 -21.23 3.47
CA LEU A 739 -8.41 -22.66 3.65
C LEU A 739 -9.43 -23.26 4.64
N SER A 740 -9.75 -22.56 5.74
CA SER A 740 -10.79 -23.01 6.66
C SER A 740 -12.18 -22.99 6.02
N GLU A 741 -12.54 -21.93 5.29
CA GLU A 741 -13.79 -21.86 4.51
C GLU A 741 -13.88 -23.01 3.50
N THR A 742 -12.78 -23.31 2.80
CA THR A 742 -12.73 -24.44 1.85
C THR A 742 -12.95 -25.78 2.56
N ASN A 743 -12.40 -25.95 3.76
CA ASN A 743 -12.59 -27.16 4.56
C ASN A 743 -14.04 -27.28 5.06
N GLU A 744 -14.68 -26.19 5.49
CA GLU A 744 -16.09 -26.18 5.87
C GLU A 744 -17.01 -26.53 4.70
N LEU A 745 -16.76 -25.94 3.52
CA LEU A 745 -17.50 -26.30 2.30
C LEU A 745 -17.32 -27.76 1.93
N LYS A 746 -16.13 -28.32 2.12
CA LYS A 746 -15.86 -29.74 1.90
C LYS A 746 -16.63 -30.62 2.89
N ILE A 747 -16.72 -30.23 4.16
CA ILE A 747 -17.52 -30.93 5.18
C ILE A 747 -19.01 -30.89 4.81
N GLN A 748 -19.55 -29.72 4.47
CA GLN A 748 -20.94 -29.58 4.04
C GLN A 748 -21.23 -30.42 2.78
N THR A 749 -20.30 -30.46 1.82
CA THR A 749 -20.44 -31.29 0.62
C THR A 749 -20.48 -32.79 0.98
N LEU A 750 -19.66 -33.24 1.94
CA LEU A 750 -19.68 -34.62 2.42
C LEU A 750 -20.99 -34.95 3.16
N GLU A 751 -21.51 -34.02 3.96
CA GLU A 751 -22.81 -34.18 4.64
C GLU A 751 -23.98 -34.22 3.64
N GLN A 752 -23.98 -33.35 2.64
CA GLN A 752 -24.94 -33.38 1.54
C GLN A 752 -24.88 -34.70 0.78
N ASN A 753 -23.69 -35.20 0.45
CA ASN A 753 -23.55 -36.50 -0.20
C ASN A 753 -24.10 -37.64 0.66
N ARG A 754 -23.91 -37.58 1.98
CA ARG A 754 -24.47 -38.57 2.91
C ARG A 754 -26.00 -38.52 2.95
N THR A 755 -26.60 -37.34 3.00
CA THR A 755 -28.07 -37.19 2.95
C THR A 755 -28.65 -37.65 1.62
N ILE A 756 -27.99 -37.35 0.49
CA ILE A 756 -28.36 -37.87 -0.83
C ILE A 756 -28.31 -39.41 -0.84
N GLU A 757 -27.28 -40.01 -0.25
CA GLU A 757 -27.14 -41.46 -0.19
C GLU A 757 -28.23 -42.11 0.68
N GLU A 758 -28.62 -41.49 1.79
CA GLU A 758 -29.74 -41.90 2.63
C GLU A 758 -31.09 -41.77 1.91
N LEU A 759 -31.31 -40.66 1.21
CA LEU A 759 -32.49 -40.44 0.38
C LEU A 759 -32.57 -41.48 -0.74
N ASN A 760 -31.48 -41.76 -1.44
CA ASN A 760 -31.41 -42.81 -2.48
C ASN A 760 -31.74 -44.20 -1.89
N LYS A 761 -31.24 -44.52 -0.69
CA LYS A 761 -31.61 -45.76 0.00
C LYS A 761 -33.10 -45.81 0.33
N SER A 762 -33.69 -44.69 0.76
CA SER A 762 -35.12 -44.58 1.06
C SER A 762 -35.99 -44.70 -0.20
N GLN A 763 -35.58 -44.05 -1.30
CA GLN A 763 -36.22 -44.15 -2.61
C GLN A 763 -36.17 -45.59 -3.12
N GLY A 764 -35.02 -46.25 -3.04
CA GLY A 764 -34.90 -47.66 -3.43
C GLY A 764 -35.75 -48.62 -2.58
N LYS A 765 -36.07 -48.28 -1.33
CA LYS A 765 -37.05 -49.03 -0.51
C LYS A 765 -38.48 -48.74 -0.96
N LEU A 766 -38.81 -47.48 -1.23
CA LEU A 766 -40.11 -47.05 -1.75
C LEU A 766 -40.42 -47.69 -3.11
N GLU A 767 -39.45 -47.72 -4.04
CA GLU A 767 -39.59 -48.37 -5.34
C GLU A 767 -39.90 -49.85 -5.18
N ARG A 768 -39.19 -50.56 -4.28
CA ARG A 768 -39.47 -51.96 -3.95
C ARG A 768 -40.85 -52.18 -3.32
N MET A 769 -41.34 -51.24 -2.52
CA MET A 769 -42.71 -51.30 -1.98
C MET A 769 -43.75 -51.05 -3.07
N LYS A 770 -43.52 -50.05 -3.93
CA LYS A 770 -44.36 -49.75 -5.09
C LYS A 770 -44.48 -50.95 -6.01
N GLU A 771 -43.36 -51.60 -6.37
CA GLU A 771 -43.38 -52.83 -7.18
C GLU A 771 -44.19 -53.96 -6.52
N LYS A 772 -44.14 -54.10 -5.20
CA LYS A 772 -44.95 -55.09 -4.47
C LYS A 772 -46.44 -54.75 -4.52
N VAL A 773 -46.79 -53.49 -4.30
CA VAL A 773 -48.18 -53.02 -4.36
C VAL A 773 -48.72 -53.12 -5.78
N GLU A 774 -47.94 -52.78 -6.81
CA GLU A 774 -48.32 -52.96 -8.22
C GLU A 774 -48.56 -54.43 -8.57
N LYS A 775 -47.70 -55.35 -8.11
CA LYS A 775 -47.91 -56.80 -8.27
C LYS A 775 -49.20 -57.27 -7.59
N GLN A 776 -49.46 -56.80 -6.36
CA GLN A 776 -50.70 -57.12 -5.65
C GLN A 776 -51.93 -56.54 -6.35
N LEU A 777 -51.86 -55.28 -6.79
CA LEU A 777 -52.93 -54.61 -7.51
C LEU A 777 -53.25 -55.34 -8.82
N ASN A 778 -52.24 -55.78 -9.56
CA ASN A 778 -52.41 -56.55 -10.78
C ASN A 778 -53.03 -57.93 -10.51
N SER A 779 -52.68 -58.59 -9.40
CA SER A 779 -53.33 -59.82 -8.94
C SER A 779 -54.80 -59.58 -8.62
N VAL A 780 -55.10 -58.59 -7.79
CA VAL A 780 -56.49 -58.24 -7.40
C VAL A 780 -57.31 -57.82 -8.61
N LYS A 781 -56.73 -57.06 -9.54
CA LYS A 781 -57.38 -56.67 -10.80
C LYS A 781 -57.70 -57.89 -11.67
N SER A 782 -56.81 -58.87 -11.74
CA SER A 782 -57.04 -60.12 -12.47
C SER A 782 -58.14 -60.96 -11.82
N GLU A 783 -58.13 -61.08 -10.49
CA GLU A 783 -59.19 -61.75 -9.73
C GLU A 783 -60.55 -61.06 -9.89
N LEU A 784 -60.56 -59.72 -9.89
CA LEU A 784 -61.77 -58.94 -10.10
C LEU A 784 -62.33 -59.16 -11.51
N HIS A 785 -61.49 -59.11 -12.54
CA HIS A 785 -61.93 -59.42 -13.91
C HIS A 785 -62.49 -60.84 -14.02
N LEU A 786 -61.90 -61.82 -13.34
CA LEU A 786 -62.39 -63.19 -13.35
C LEU A 786 -63.73 -63.33 -12.63
N LYS A 787 -63.94 -62.60 -11.52
CA LYS A 787 -65.22 -62.51 -10.83
C LYS A 787 -66.28 -61.76 -11.65
N GLU A 788 -65.88 -60.71 -12.35
CA GLU A 788 -66.76 -59.93 -13.23
C GLU A 788 -67.24 -60.80 -14.39
N LEU A 789 -66.33 -61.51 -15.08
CA LEU A 789 -66.67 -62.50 -16.10
C LEU A 789 -67.65 -63.55 -15.57
N LYS A 790 -67.36 -64.15 -14.41
CA LYS A 790 -68.24 -65.14 -13.79
C LYS A 790 -69.62 -64.56 -13.45
N ALA A 791 -69.68 -63.35 -12.91
CA ALA A 791 -70.94 -62.67 -12.61
C ALA A 791 -71.73 -62.34 -13.89
N THR A 792 -71.07 -61.97 -14.99
CA THR A 792 -71.74 -61.76 -16.28
C THR A 792 -72.27 -63.06 -16.88
N GLU A 793 -71.52 -64.16 -16.77
CA GLU A 793 -72.00 -65.49 -17.19
C GLU A 793 -73.19 -65.94 -16.35
N ASP A 794 -73.14 -65.78 -15.02
CA ASP A 794 -74.24 -66.16 -14.14
C ASP A 794 -75.47 -65.27 -14.36
N LYS A 795 -75.27 -63.98 -14.67
CA LYS A 795 -76.35 -63.07 -15.09
C LYS A 795 -76.97 -63.52 -16.41
N GLU A 796 -76.18 -63.92 -17.40
CA GLU A 796 -76.72 -64.40 -18.68
C GLU A 796 -77.43 -65.75 -18.51
N LYS A 797 -76.92 -66.66 -17.67
CA LYS A 797 -77.64 -67.89 -17.29
C LYS A 797 -78.97 -67.58 -16.61
N ALA A 798 -79.01 -66.66 -15.66
CA ALA A 798 -80.23 -66.26 -14.98
C ALA A 798 -81.24 -65.62 -15.94
N LYS A 799 -80.77 -64.80 -16.88
CA LYS A 799 -81.58 -64.19 -17.94
C LYS A 799 -82.17 -65.26 -18.88
N ASN A 800 -81.35 -66.23 -19.31
CA ASN A 800 -81.82 -67.35 -20.13
C ASN A 800 -82.85 -68.21 -19.38
N MET A 801 -82.65 -68.48 -18.08
CA MET A 801 -83.64 -69.17 -17.25
C MET A 801 -84.93 -68.36 -17.11
N LEU A 802 -84.84 -67.04 -16.90
CA LEU A 802 -86.01 -66.17 -16.82
C LEU A 802 -86.79 -66.13 -18.15
N GLU A 803 -86.08 -66.12 -19.28
CA GLU A 803 -86.69 -66.16 -20.61
C GLU A 803 -87.38 -67.51 -20.87
N ALA A 804 -86.77 -68.61 -20.44
CA ALA A 804 -87.41 -69.94 -20.46
C ALA A 804 -88.69 -69.96 -19.60
N VAL A 805 -88.64 -69.53 -18.34
CA VAL A 805 -89.82 -69.46 -17.45
C VAL A 805 -90.87 -68.51 -17.99
N SER A 806 -90.48 -67.37 -18.57
CA SER A 806 -91.42 -66.44 -19.19
C SER A 806 -92.09 -67.05 -20.43
N SER A 807 -91.38 -67.88 -21.19
CA SER A 807 -91.94 -68.60 -22.34
C SER A 807 -92.92 -69.69 -21.88
N GLU A 808 -92.58 -70.46 -20.85
CA GLU A 808 -93.47 -71.43 -20.20
C GLU A 808 -94.72 -70.75 -19.62
N MET A 809 -94.55 -69.60 -18.96
CA MET A 809 -95.67 -68.83 -18.42
C MET A 809 -96.56 -68.25 -19.51
N LYS A 810 -96.00 -67.85 -20.67
CA LYS A 810 -96.81 -67.47 -21.85
C LYS A 810 -97.64 -68.66 -22.34
N VAL A 811 -97.03 -69.85 -22.44
CA VAL A 811 -97.73 -71.08 -22.83
C VAL A 811 -98.85 -71.41 -21.83
N LEU A 812 -98.57 -71.40 -20.52
CA LEU A 812 -99.55 -71.61 -19.46
C LEU A 812 -100.69 -70.58 -19.48
N LYS A 813 -100.37 -69.32 -19.80
CA LYS A 813 -101.39 -68.27 -19.92
C LYS A 813 -102.28 -68.49 -21.13
N THR A 814 -101.73 -68.97 -22.25
CA THR A 814 -102.53 -69.35 -23.43
C THR A 814 -103.41 -70.58 -23.16
N THR A 815 -102.90 -71.62 -22.49
CA THR A 815 -103.70 -72.80 -22.15
C THR A 815 -104.78 -72.47 -21.12
N LEU A 816 -104.49 -71.61 -20.14
CA LEU A 816 -105.49 -71.13 -19.19
C LEU A 816 -106.58 -70.31 -19.88
N ALA A 817 -106.23 -69.39 -20.78
CA ALA A 817 -107.22 -68.63 -21.55
C ALA A 817 -108.12 -69.56 -22.40
N GLU A 818 -107.54 -70.64 -22.93
CA GLU A 818 -108.29 -71.65 -23.68
C GLU A 818 -109.19 -72.51 -22.79
N LEU A 819 -108.76 -72.83 -21.55
CA LEU A 819 -109.60 -73.47 -20.54
C LEU A 819 -110.74 -72.58 -20.08
N THR A 820 -110.49 -71.29 -19.81
CA THR A 820 -111.56 -70.33 -19.46
C THR A 820 -112.55 -70.15 -20.62
N ARG A 821 -112.08 -70.20 -21.87
CA ARG A 821 -112.97 -70.20 -23.04
C ARG A 821 -113.85 -71.45 -23.07
N ARG A 822 -113.27 -72.64 -22.83
CA ARG A 822 -114.04 -73.89 -22.72
C ARG A 822 -115.03 -73.87 -21.55
N GLU A 823 -114.63 -73.33 -20.41
CA GLU A 823 -115.49 -73.16 -19.24
C GLU A 823 -116.68 -72.26 -19.55
N ARG A 824 -116.46 -71.10 -20.20
CA ARG A 824 -117.58 -70.25 -20.67
C ARG A 824 -118.48 -70.99 -21.65
N GLN A 825 -117.94 -71.73 -22.61
CA GLN A 825 -118.75 -72.52 -23.54
C GLN A 825 -119.61 -73.56 -22.81
N LEU A 826 -119.08 -74.19 -21.75
CA LEU A 826 -119.82 -75.13 -20.91
C LEU A 826 -120.86 -74.42 -20.04
N ALA A 827 -120.56 -73.23 -19.51
CA ALA A 827 -121.49 -72.41 -18.75
C ALA A 827 -122.65 -71.91 -19.64
N ASP A 828 -122.36 -71.43 -20.85
CA ASP A 828 -123.35 -71.03 -21.86
C ASP A 828 -124.22 -72.24 -22.25
N PHE A 829 -123.61 -73.41 -22.47
CA PHE A 829 -124.35 -74.66 -22.73
C PHE A 829 -125.26 -75.04 -21.57
N ARG A 830 -124.76 -74.97 -20.32
CA ARG A 830 -125.53 -75.22 -19.10
C ARG A 830 -126.70 -74.25 -18.97
N GLU A 831 -126.51 -72.98 -19.31
CA GLU A 831 -127.57 -71.96 -19.31
C GLU A 831 -128.63 -72.27 -20.37
N VAL A 832 -128.24 -72.58 -21.60
CA VAL A 832 -129.16 -72.95 -22.70
C VAL A 832 -129.97 -74.18 -22.34
N VAL A 833 -129.33 -75.23 -21.82
CA VAL A 833 -130.01 -76.46 -21.38
C VAL A 833 -130.97 -76.18 -20.23
N SER A 834 -130.58 -75.38 -19.24
CA SER A 834 -131.46 -75.00 -18.12
C SER A 834 -132.70 -74.23 -18.61
N ARG A 835 -132.50 -73.33 -19.59
CA ARG A 835 -133.58 -72.55 -20.24
C ARG A 835 -134.52 -73.44 -21.05
N MET A 836 -133.98 -74.44 -21.77
CA MET A 836 -134.77 -75.43 -22.52
C MET A 836 -135.58 -76.36 -21.60
N LEU A 837 -135.11 -76.63 -20.37
CA LEU A 837 -135.77 -77.50 -19.39
C LEU A 837 -136.77 -76.75 -18.47
N GLY A 838 -137.02 -75.46 -18.73
CA GLY A 838 -137.94 -74.64 -17.92
C GLY A 838 -137.53 -74.53 -16.45
N LEU A 839 -136.23 -74.56 -16.16
CA LEU A 839 -135.67 -74.32 -14.83
C LEU A 839 -135.45 -72.81 -14.63
N ASP A 840 -135.78 -72.27 -13.46
CA ASP A 840 -135.62 -70.84 -13.17
C ASP A 840 -134.14 -70.47 -12.99
N ILE A 841 -133.64 -69.59 -13.86
CA ILE A 841 -132.23 -69.20 -13.97
C ILE A 841 -131.83 -68.16 -12.90
N ALA A 842 -132.78 -67.64 -12.12
CA ALA A 842 -132.52 -66.63 -11.09
C ALA A 842 -131.91 -67.17 -9.78
N SER A 843 -131.79 -68.50 -9.60
CA SER A 843 -131.16 -69.09 -8.42
C SER A 843 -129.66 -69.39 -8.67
N LEU A 844 -128.79 -68.81 -7.84
CA LEU A 844 -127.32 -68.83 -8.03
C LEU A 844 -126.64 -70.17 -7.69
N ALA A 845 -127.38 -71.29 -7.69
CA ALA A 845 -126.85 -72.62 -7.47
C ALA A 845 -127.86 -73.72 -7.91
N LEU A 846 -128.14 -73.84 -9.21
CA LEU A 846 -128.79 -75.04 -9.76
C LEU A 846 -127.81 -76.22 -9.73
N PRO A 847 -127.98 -77.26 -8.89
CA PRO A 847 -127.05 -78.38 -8.87
C PRO A 847 -127.18 -79.19 -10.17
N ASP A 848 -126.07 -79.67 -10.74
CA ASP A 848 -126.07 -80.39 -12.03
C ASP A 848 -127.00 -81.62 -12.01
N TYR A 849 -127.21 -82.23 -10.84
CA TYR A 849 -128.14 -83.34 -10.71
C TYR A 849 -129.60 -82.96 -11.04
N GLU A 850 -130.07 -81.72 -10.84
CA GLU A 850 -131.47 -81.34 -11.17
C GLU A 850 -131.70 -81.21 -12.68
N ILE A 851 -130.70 -80.68 -13.40
CA ILE A 851 -130.66 -80.65 -14.86
C ILE A 851 -130.61 -82.07 -15.40
N ILE A 852 -129.74 -82.91 -14.83
CA ILE A 852 -129.62 -84.33 -15.18
C ILE A 852 -130.93 -85.08 -14.88
N THR A 853 -131.59 -84.85 -13.74
CA THR A 853 -132.85 -85.55 -13.38
C THR A 853 -134.01 -85.16 -14.32
N ARG A 854 -134.09 -83.89 -14.77
CA ARG A 854 -135.08 -83.47 -15.78
C ARG A 854 -134.76 -83.96 -17.18
N LEU A 855 -133.48 -83.99 -17.57
CA LEU A 855 -133.04 -84.63 -18.81
C LEU A 855 -133.31 -86.13 -18.77
N GLU A 856 -132.99 -86.81 -17.68
CA GLU A 856 -133.30 -88.23 -17.44
C GLU A 856 -134.81 -88.48 -17.47
N GLY A 857 -135.64 -87.55 -16.96
CA GLY A 857 -137.10 -87.58 -17.08
C GLY A 857 -137.61 -87.41 -18.53
N LEU A 858 -136.99 -86.54 -19.32
CA LEU A 858 -137.28 -86.37 -20.76
C LEU A 858 -136.78 -87.55 -21.61
N ILE A 859 -135.63 -88.12 -21.23
CA ILE A 859 -135.01 -89.31 -21.84
C ILE A 859 -135.78 -90.58 -21.45
N HIS A 860 -136.40 -90.65 -20.26
CA HIS A 860 -137.33 -91.72 -19.87
C HIS A 860 -138.65 -91.68 -20.64
N CYS A 861 -139.11 -90.51 -21.09
CA CYS A 861 -140.28 -90.39 -21.98
C CYS A 861 -139.98 -90.74 -23.45
N HIS A 862 -138.72 -91.02 -23.83
CA HIS A 862 -138.31 -91.38 -25.19
C HIS A 862 -137.42 -92.64 -25.25
N GLN A 863 -137.64 -93.62 -24.35
CA GLN A 863 -137.12 -94.98 -24.56
C GLN A 863 -138.02 -95.74 -25.55
N HIS A 864 -137.73 -95.62 -26.84
CA HIS A 864 -137.89 -96.69 -27.83
C HIS A 864 -137.22 -96.25 -29.15
N HIS A 865 -135.96 -96.63 -29.35
CA HIS A 865 -135.35 -97.20 -30.59
C HIS A 865 -133.80 -97.08 -30.58
N PHE A 866 -133.13 -98.24 -30.55
CA PHE A 866 -131.80 -98.61 -31.09
C PHE A 866 -130.54 -97.74 -30.78
N ILE A 867 -129.45 -98.18 -30.11
CA ILE A 867 -128.49 -99.32 -30.26
C ILE A 867 -127.16 -98.95 -30.99
N THR A 868 -126.04 -99.16 -30.25
CA THR A 868 -124.63 -99.53 -30.60
C THR A 868 -123.47 -98.54 -30.85
N CYS A 869 -122.38 -98.78 -30.08
CA CYS A 869 -120.93 -98.87 -30.43
C CYS A 869 -120.17 -97.58 -30.82
N VAL A 870 -118.92 -97.26 -30.43
CA VAL A 870 -117.66 -98.05 -30.27
C VAL A 870 -116.64 -97.30 -29.36
N CYS A 871 -115.75 -98.06 -28.71
CA CYS A 871 -114.55 -97.71 -27.92
C CYS A 871 -113.41 -96.93 -28.63
N LEU A 872 -112.46 -96.37 -27.84
CA LEU A 872 -110.97 -96.50 -27.91
C LEU A 872 -110.33 -95.52 -26.89
N LYS A 873 -109.80 -95.90 -25.71
CA LYS A 873 -108.51 -96.55 -25.31
C LYS A 873 -107.19 -95.81 -25.67
N ASP A 874 -106.54 -95.31 -24.61
CA ASP A 874 -105.11 -95.33 -24.18
C ASP A 874 -103.92 -95.13 -25.15
N VAL A 875 -102.84 -94.55 -24.60
CA VAL A 875 -101.38 -94.91 -24.67
C VAL A 875 -100.57 -93.63 -24.34
N ALA A 876 -99.91 -93.47 -23.19
CA ALA A 876 -98.72 -94.10 -22.57
C ALA A 876 -97.42 -93.28 -22.76
N ARG A 877 -96.66 -93.25 -21.66
CA ARG A 877 -95.33 -92.64 -21.42
C ARG A 877 -94.23 -93.13 -22.36
N THR A 878 -93.18 -92.32 -22.51
CA THR A 878 -91.78 -92.80 -22.55
C THR A 878 -90.84 -91.81 -21.83
N GLN A 879 -90.05 -92.36 -20.91
CA GLN A 879 -88.75 -91.85 -20.46
C GLN A 879 -87.70 -92.32 -21.46
N ASP A 880 -86.63 -91.55 -21.66
CA ASP A 880 -85.33 -92.06 -22.12
C ASP A 880 -84.21 -91.34 -21.37
N GLU A 881 -83.41 -92.12 -20.64
CA GLU A 881 -82.07 -91.81 -20.18
C GLU A 881 -81.07 -92.30 -21.25
N HIS A 882 -80.08 -91.48 -21.61
CA HIS A 882 -78.81 -91.99 -22.11
C HIS A 882 -77.62 -91.14 -21.64
N THR A 883 -76.71 -91.83 -20.96
CA THR A 883 -75.37 -91.47 -20.51
C THR A 883 -74.32 -91.65 -21.64
N ILE A 884 -73.06 -91.24 -21.37
CA ILE A 884 -71.79 -91.35 -22.14
C ILE A 884 -71.36 -89.96 -22.66
N SER A 885 -70.16 -89.40 -22.47
CA SER A 885 -68.83 -89.90 -22.13
C SER A 885 -67.95 -88.77 -21.57
N SER A 886 -66.92 -89.16 -20.82
CA SER A 886 -65.79 -88.38 -20.32
C SER A 886 -65.02 -87.56 -21.37
N SER A 887 -64.43 -86.44 -20.94
CA SER A 887 -62.99 -86.18 -21.13
C SER A 887 -62.46 -85.19 -20.10
N LYS A 888 -61.35 -85.60 -19.47
CA LYS A 888 -60.43 -84.76 -18.71
C LYS A 888 -59.66 -83.87 -19.69
N HIS A 889 -59.42 -82.60 -19.36
CA HIS A 889 -58.09 -82.02 -19.12
C HIS A 889 -58.16 -80.51 -18.91
N THR A 890 -57.57 -80.04 -17.79
CA THR A 890 -56.76 -78.81 -17.59
C THR A 890 -56.94 -77.67 -18.61
N PHE A 891 -57.29 -76.44 -18.23
CA PHE A 891 -56.85 -75.62 -17.09
C PHE A 891 -57.99 -74.89 -16.39
#